data_AF-A0A644UIZ7-F1
#
_entry.id   AF-A0A644UIZ7-F1
#
_cell.length_a   1.000
_cell.length_b   1.000
_cell.length_c   1.000
_cell.angle_alpha   90.00
_cell.angle_beta   90.00
_cell.angle_gamma   90.00
#
_symmetry.space_group_name_H-M   'P 1'
#
loop_
_entity.id
_entity.type
_entity.pdbx_description
1 polymer ?
#
loop_
_entity_poly.entity_id
_entity_poly.type
_entity_poly.pdbx_seq_one_letter_code
_entity_poly.pdbx_strand_id
1 'polypeptide(L)'
;MYATDTFGNPKNIAIVKNTDHDGFGVEGKTTGSGDTKELGNLGNGNSEKIVIEFDKDVNSLDIAFAWRNNTETARVTFVDNGKIVGYAEVTGGGDNTKAKVNYYSPTGELIKSVEAQGGTDRVDLSYTFELPSKDGGLVSFDKVEFTAPNYDDDYLINKIAYKEVVNPDVTDIVTEGGKVTFDIQIDEKYPPQGKATAIVEIGGKQYEVQLNATGRGTLSIDAKNLGDLSKVEVKVVEVKGGNYEKVNSVTKEFDFTSSGDNSTPSSSDDSIITEEDTAHILKVTDFGNVSVNTKEFKITELPTNGKLYLIVTKGETIIDKDGNKTIATEDTKVEISKNQIVTLADVGAGRVVFEPTANSDADGQFKFQVGDGKGHFSSEYTTTIDVKAVADTPTVSIDITKVSETTNSSSESTTKIGTTDSINNIGTSGNDTIEVNKELVMNDKIDLKDGNDTLILNKNINQVTIDLGNGNDKVVINGQVNGSNNINLGSGDDVIKINNVVTGNTHINGGDGKDTLYLSGNKSDYIFNWQTNNNGMIEGSITDKKGGGTIQYNQMETIVFGDGSYIGQKPQEEAPAQTIFKVDISAALTDTDGSETLSVIIKNVPASATLESSKYEVSKNSDGSYTVKVPQGETSISDKLTMKVPQEDAKNINLQIEAKATEARDNEDGQNFKTATDNTTDKTSTLVVGSNKDSVINGGAGKDILIGDTGGTELNVQPGKNYNIALVVDTSGSMKEASGSKTVWGTTISRIDLLKDALKNLADSLKGHDGKVNVSIIDFDTKAKEPITFNDLTSKNISDLITKIDALKAEGGTNYEDAFLKTTSWFDTQSVTYGKAQGYENLTYFLTDGDPTFSNRNTTSTGTTTEYSDMKDAVDAFKTLSGQSTVHAIGIGNGINENYLRFFDNTDIIGQGDVSFGYWFWKQTVSGNIGKPDIVNTAEDLKAALQGGSVSEDILDVGSDTINGGDGDDIIFGDSINTDNLLWNGRFVEGHENYMSKGQGINALDKYLSLSKSGYEDMTTLEKNMAKFDYIKEHHSDLNVEGDTRGGDDIISGGAGRDIIYGQGGDDTIITDLNTNNGKEDGDIIIDGGTGYDTLILEGDNNIDFSLLKDVSITNIEAINLTQGNHKLQNLTLDDVLKISGEDNTIKISGDEFDSVTFKNTVGDDGKENAWSKTEGTGADKGYDIYMNSGDPTVQVKVEQPISDGITN
;
A
#
# COMPACT_ATOMS: atom_id res chain seq x y z
N MET A 1 -0.91 -58.86 -12.40
CA MET A 1 -2.01 -59.68 -12.97
C MET A 1 -2.41 -59.12 -14.33
N TYR A 2 -2.60 -59.98 -15.33
CA TYR A 2 -3.08 -59.59 -16.65
C TYR A 2 -3.91 -60.72 -17.29
N ALA A 3 -4.74 -60.40 -18.28
CA ALA A 3 -5.55 -61.38 -19.00
C ALA A 3 -5.13 -61.48 -20.47
N THR A 4 -5.31 -62.64 -21.08
CA THR A 4 -5.07 -62.86 -22.51
C THR A 4 -6.18 -63.65 -23.18
N ASP A 5 -6.43 -63.38 -24.46
CA ASP A 5 -7.28 -64.23 -25.30
C ASP A 5 -6.64 -65.60 -25.59
N THR A 6 -7.35 -66.46 -26.33
CA THR A 6 -6.88 -67.81 -26.72
C THR A 6 -5.62 -67.83 -27.61
N PHE A 7 -5.19 -66.67 -28.12
CA PHE A 7 -3.97 -66.52 -28.92
C PHE A 7 -2.82 -65.88 -28.12
N GLY A 8 -3.05 -65.55 -26.85
CA GLY A 8 -2.07 -64.89 -25.99
C GLY A 8 -2.02 -63.37 -26.14
N ASN A 9 -2.96 -62.74 -26.86
CA ASN A 9 -3.01 -61.29 -26.94
C ASN A 9 -3.60 -60.71 -25.65
N PRO A 10 -3.08 -59.58 -25.12
CA PRO A 10 -3.64 -58.93 -23.94
C PRO A 10 -5.13 -58.59 -24.08
N LYS A 11 -5.89 -58.85 -23.00
CA LYS A 11 -7.32 -58.54 -22.86
C LYS A 11 -7.58 -57.84 -21.53
N ASN A 12 -8.70 -57.13 -21.46
CA ASN A 12 -9.17 -56.57 -20.21
C ASN A 12 -9.73 -57.67 -19.32
N ILE A 13 -9.58 -57.50 -18.00
CA ILE A 13 -10.25 -58.32 -17.00
C ILE A 13 -11.71 -57.84 -16.94
N ALA A 14 -12.65 -58.73 -17.21
CA ALA A 14 -14.08 -58.45 -17.09
C ALA A 14 -14.53 -58.65 -15.64
N ILE A 15 -15.37 -57.77 -15.11
CA ILE A 15 -15.82 -57.82 -13.72
C ILE A 15 -17.35 -57.94 -13.68
N VAL A 16 -17.84 -58.92 -12.93
CA VAL A 16 -19.26 -59.15 -12.58
C VAL A 16 -19.42 -58.86 -11.09
N LYS A 17 -20.35 -57.94 -10.76
CA LYS A 17 -20.59 -57.45 -9.40
C LYS A 17 -22.09 -57.29 -9.16
N ASN A 18 -22.53 -57.40 -7.90
CA ASN A 18 -23.91 -57.30 -7.45
C ASN A 18 -24.84 -58.41 -8.01
N THR A 19 -24.29 -59.59 -8.29
CA THR A 19 -25.02 -60.81 -8.61
C THR A 19 -24.77 -61.86 -7.52
N ASP A 20 -25.31 -63.06 -7.68
CA ASP A 20 -25.01 -64.19 -6.79
C ASP A 20 -23.80 -65.03 -7.22
N HIS A 21 -23.09 -64.57 -8.24
CA HIS A 21 -21.91 -65.17 -8.86
C HIS A 21 -20.87 -64.08 -9.17
N ASP A 22 -20.71 -63.12 -8.25
CA ASP A 22 -19.72 -62.04 -8.36
C ASP A 22 -18.32 -62.60 -8.61
N GLY A 23 -17.57 -61.99 -9.51
CA GLY A 23 -16.21 -62.38 -9.83
C GLY A 23 -15.66 -61.67 -11.04
N PHE A 24 -14.53 -62.16 -11.55
CA PHE A 24 -13.87 -61.61 -12.72
C PHE A 24 -13.39 -62.72 -13.65
N GLY A 25 -13.47 -62.44 -14.94
CA GLY A 25 -13.05 -63.31 -16.04
C GLY A 25 -12.30 -62.51 -17.10
N VAL A 26 -12.39 -62.92 -18.36
CA VAL A 26 -11.69 -62.26 -19.48
C VAL A 26 -12.72 -61.61 -20.39
N GLU A 27 -12.47 -60.37 -20.81
CA GLU A 27 -13.35 -59.71 -21.78
C GLU A 27 -13.14 -60.32 -23.18
N GLY A 28 -14.09 -61.16 -23.61
CA GLY A 28 -13.88 -62.03 -24.76
C GLY A 28 -15.14 -62.74 -25.26
N LYS A 29 -14.94 -63.75 -26.11
CA LYS A 29 -16.00 -64.67 -26.51
C LYS A 29 -15.54 -66.05 -26.10
N THR A 30 -16.40 -66.79 -25.41
CA THR A 30 -16.24 -68.21 -25.10
C THR A 30 -17.02 -69.05 -26.12
N THR A 31 -16.70 -70.35 -26.27
CA THR A 31 -17.59 -71.28 -26.99
C THR A 31 -18.72 -71.75 -26.08
N GLY A 32 -19.84 -72.16 -26.66
CA GLY A 32 -21.03 -72.58 -25.92
C GLY A 32 -21.97 -71.42 -25.60
N SER A 33 -22.76 -71.55 -24.54
CA SER A 33 -23.67 -70.52 -24.02
C SER A 33 -23.04 -69.57 -22.99
N GLY A 34 -21.71 -69.61 -22.86
CA GLY A 34 -20.95 -68.80 -21.90
C GLY A 34 -21.05 -67.30 -22.10
N ASP A 35 -20.96 -66.56 -21.01
CA ASP A 35 -20.99 -65.10 -21.06
C ASP A 35 -19.63 -64.54 -21.52
N THR A 36 -19.68 -63.46 -22.29
CA THR A 36 -18.52 -62.71 -22.77
C THR A 36 -17.60 -62.14 -21.68
N LYS A 37 -17.99 -62.27 -20.41
CA LYS A 37 -17.23 -61.81 -19.24
C LYS A 37 -16.56 -62.94 -18.47
N GLU A 38 -16.81 -64.18 -18.83
CA GLU A 38 -16.22 -65.36 -18.19
C GLU A 38 -14.85 -65.68 -18.80
N LEU A 39 -14.01 -66.37 -18.04
CA LEU A 39 -12.85 -67.04 -18.61
C LEU A 39 -13.33 -68.34 -19.21
N GLY A 40 -13.14 -68.56 -20.52
CA GLY A 40 -13.54 -69.82 -21.14
C GLY A 40 -12.66 -70.33 -22.28
N ASN A 41 -12.99 -71.52 -22.76
CA ASN A 41 -12.35 -72.15 -23.91
C ASN A 41 -13.10 -71.79 -25.22
N LEU A 42 -12.39 -71.79 -26.36
CA LEU A 42 -12.99 -71.59 -27.71
C LEU A 42 -13.10 -72.87 -28.56
N GLY A 43 -12.97 -74.05 -27.94
CA GLY A 43 -13.25 -75.35 -28.56
C GLY A 43 -12.16 -75.91 -29.48
N ASN A 44 -10.94 -75.36 -29.45
CA ASN A 44 -9.76 -75.83 -30.19
C ASN A 44 -8.61 -76.29 -29.29
N GLY A 45 -8.86 -76.44 -27.98
CA GLY A 45 -7.84 -76.77 -26.98
C GLY A 45 -7.07 -75.57 -26.43
N ASN A 46 -7.39 -74.33 -26.87
CA ASN A 46 -6.82 -73.11 -26.31
C ASN A 46 -7.88 -72.36 -25.48
N SER A 47 -7.47 -71.96 -24.28
CA SER A 47 -8.27 -71.21 -23.32
C SER A 47 -7.82 -69.75 -23.27
N GLU A 48 -8.75 -68.85 -22.97
CA GLU A 48 -8.40 -67.55 -22.41
C GLU A 48 -7.65 -67.75 -21.09
N LYS A 49 -6.80 -66.79 -20.72
CA LYS A 49 -5.99 -66.89 -19.50
C LYS A 49 -6.12 -65.65 -18.63
N ILE A 50 -6.11 -65.89 -17.32
CA ILE A 50 -5.73 -64.87 -16.34
C ILE A 50 -4.40 -65.31 -15.75
N VAL A 51 -3.40 -64.43 -15.78
CA VAL A 51 -2.04 -64.69 -15.31
C VAL A 51 -1.72 -63.78 -14.13
N ILE A 52 -1.12 -64.36 -13.10
CA ILE A 52 -0.62 -63.64 -11.94
C ILE A 52 0.85 -63.98 -11.79
N GLU A 53 1.67 -62.95 -11.78
CA GLU A 53 3.09 -63.00 -11.45
C GLU A 53 3.25 -62.43 -10.04
N PHE A 54 4.08 -63.08 -9.23
CA PHE A 54 4.39 -62.72 -7.86
C PHE A 54 5.83 -62.21 -7.79
N ASP A 55 6.08 -61.19 -6.96
CA ASP A 55 7.42 -60.63 -6.78
C ASP A 55 8.35 -61.58 -5.98
N LYS A 56 7.76 -62.56 -5.28
CA LYS A 56 8.45 -63.63 -4.56
C LYS A 56 7.77 -64.97 -4.83
N ASP A 57 8.51 -66.07 -4.66
CA ASP A 57 7.98 -67.43 -4.66
C ASP A 57 6.74 -67.57 -3.75
N VAL A 58 5.79 -68.40 -4.14
CA VAL A 58 4.55 -68.70 -3.41
C VAL A 58 4.42 -70.20 -3.24
N ASN A 59 4.02 -70.68 -2.04
CA ASN A 59 3.80 -72.11 -1.78
C ASN A 59 2.30 -72.48 -1.71
N SER A 60 1.42 -71.51 -1.48
CA SER A 60 0.00 -71.73 -1.32
C SER A 60 -0.83 -70.58 -1.88
N LEU A 61 -1.96 -70.90 -2.51
CA LEU A 61 -2.87 -69.95 -3.15
C LEU A 61 -4.32 -70.27 -2.81
N ASP A 62 -5.05 -69.35 -2.18
CA ASP A 62 -6.49 -69.47 -1.91
C ASP A 62 -7.30 -68.83 -3.04
N ILE A 63 -8.13 -69.62 -3.71
CA ILE A 63 -8.96 -69.17 -4.85
C ILE A 63 -10.42 -69.51 -4.60
N ALA A 64 -11.33 -68.55 -4.75
CA ALA A 64 -12.77 -68.81 -4.85
C ALA A 64 -13.20 -68.69 -6.32
N PHE A 65 -13.79 -69.74 -6.88
CA PHE A 65 -14.42 -69.69 -8.20
C PHE A 65 -15.87 -69.19 -8.06
N ALA A 66 -16.39 -68.57 -9.12
CA ALA A 66 -17.77 -68.16 -9.23
C ALA A 66 -18.32 -68.60 -10.58
N TRP A 67 -19.62 -68.84 -10.63
CA TRP A 67 -20.34 -69.24 -11.85
C TRP A 67 -19.77 -70.49 -12.55
N ARG A 68 -19.08 -71.37 -11.81
CA ARG A 68 -18.62 -72.65 -12.34
C ARG A 68 -19.72 -73.70 -12.17
N ASN A 69 -20.30 -74.13 -13.27
CA ASN A 69 -21.22 -75.24 -13.35
C ASN A 69 -20.55 -76.56 -12.94
N ASN A 70 -21.34 -77.54 -12.53
CA ASN A 70 -20.80 -78.82 -12.08
C ASN A 70 -20.27 -79.70 -13.23
N THR A 71 -20.57 -79.37 -14.48
CA THR A 71 -19.96 -80.00 -15.66
C THR A 71 -18.65 -79.35 -16.09
N GLU A 72 -18.36 -78.14 -15.61
CA GLU A 72 -17.20 -77.35 -16.03
C GLU A 72 -15.96 -77.64 -15.17
N THR A 73 -14.79 -77.50 -15.80
CA THR A 73 -13.48 -77.64 -15.15
C THR A 73 -12.74 -76.31 -15.10
N ALA A 74 -12.22 -75.96 -13.92
CA ALA A 74 -11.27 -74.86 -13.78
C ALA A 74 -9.86 -75.39 -13.57
N ARG A 75 -8.86 -74.90 -14.33
CA ARG A 75 -7.45 -75.31 -14.21
C ARG A 75 -6.59 -74.15 -13.74
N VAL A 76 -5.76 -74.42 -12.73
CA VAL A 76 -4.70 -73.52 -12.22
C VAL A 76 -3.35 -74.14 -12.52
N THR A 77 -2.55 -73.49 -13.36
CA THR A 77 -1.19 -73.96 -13.72
C THR A 77 -0.16 -73.19 -12.90
N PHE A 78 0.77 -73.90 -12.27
CA PHE A 78 1.85 -73.33 -11.46
C PHE A 78 3.13 -73.27 -12.28
N VAL A 79 3.78 -72.12 -12.28
CA VAL A 79 5.00 -71.82 -13.03
C VAL A 79 6.03 -71.26 -12.05
N ASP A 80 7.26 -71.76 -12.15
CA ASP A 80 8.41 -71.31 -11.38
C ASP A 80 9.55 -70.99 -12.35
N ASN A 81 10.10 -69.78 -12.30
CA ASN A 81 11.20 -69.31 -13.13
C ASN A 81 10.98 -69.60 -14.63
N GLY A 82 9.74 -69.38 -15.07
CA GLY A 82 9.30 -69.62 -16.46
C GLY A 82 9.06 -71.08 -16.86
N LYS A 83 9.15 -72.05 -15.93
CA LYS A 83 8.86 -73.48 -16.18
C LYS A 83 7.59 -73.93 -15.48
N ILE A 84 6.71 -74.66 -16.18
CA ILE A 84 5.54 -75.29 -15.55
C ILE A 84 6.01 -76.36 -14.56
N VAL A 85 5.68 -76.20 -13.29
CA VAL A 85 6.03 -77.13 -12.20
C VAL A 85 4.88 -78.06 -11.82
N GLY A 86 3.65 -77.76 -12.25
CA GLY A 86 2.49 -78.64 -12.16
C GLY A 86 1.20 -77.87 -12.43
N TYR A 87 0.04 -78.53 -12.31
CA TYR A 87 -1.26 -77.86 -12.39
C TYR A 87 -2.31 -78.58 -11.53
N ALA A 88 -3.36 -77.86 -11.17
CA ALA A 88 -4.51 -78.41 -10.46
C ALA A 88 -5.80 -78.15 -11.25
N GLU A 89 -6.72 -79.11 -11.22
CA GLU A 89 -8.04 -79.02 -11.86
C GLU A 89 -9.14 -79.19 -10.82
N VAL A 90 -10.11 -78.28 -10.83
CA VAL A 90 -11.32 -78.37 -10.03
C VAL A 90 -12.47 -78.80 -10.93
N THR A 91 -13.07 -79.94 -10.62
CA THR A 91 -14.11 -80.60 -11.43
C THR A 91 -15.30 -81.03 -10.57
N GLY A 92 -16.48 -81.20 -11.19
CA GLY A 92 -17.67 -81.71 -10.50
C GLY A 92 -18.31 -80.69 -9.53
N GLY A 93 -19.39 -81.11 -8.85
CA GLY A 93 -20.15 -80.26 -7.91
C GLY A 93 -21.67 -80.45 -8.01
N GLY A 94 -22.43 -79.41 -7.67
CA GLY A 94 -23.90 -79.33 -7.76
C GLY A 94 -24.63 -79.60 -6.43
N ASP A 95 -25.80 -80.26 -6.49
CA ASP A 95 -26.66 -80.60 -5.33
C ASP A 95 -26.00 -81.56 -4.29
N ASN A 96 -24.75 -81.96 -4.53
CA ASN A 96 -23.96 -82.83 -3.65
C ASN A 96 -22.63 -82.21 -3.17
N THR A 97 -22.42 -80.89 -3.29
CA THR A 97 -21.31 -80.12 -2.67
C THR A 97 -19.91 -80.78 -2.65
N LYS A 98 -19.57 -81.62 -3.62
CA LYS A 98 -18.35 -82.44 -3.65
C LYS A 98 -17.61 -82.22 -4.96
N ALA A 99 -17.07 -81.02 -5.13
CA ALA A 99 -16.05 -80.78 -6.14
C ALA A 99 -14.80 -81.63 -5.83
N LYS A 100 -14.01 -81.92 -6.86
CA LYS A 100 -12.72 -82.60 -6.72
C LYS A 100 -11.61 -81.71 -7.25
N VAL A 101 -10.61 -81.48 -6.40
CA VAL A 101 -9.36 -80.81 -6.75
C VAL A 101 -8.32 -81.88 -7.05
N ASN A 102 -7.93 -82.01 -8.32
CA ASN A 102 -6.95 -82.98 -8.79
C ASN A 102 -5.63 -82.26 -9.11
N TYR A 103 -4.54 -82.66 -8.47
CA TYR A 103 -3.20 -82.12 -8.71
C TYR A 103 -2.44 -83.02 -9.66
N TYR A 104 -1.78 -82.44 -10.65
CA TYR A 104 -1.05 -83.12 -11.70
C TYR A 104 0.40 -82.61 -11.80
N SER A 105 1.30 -83.51 -12.21
CA SER A 105 2.67 -83.15 -12.57
C SER A 105 2.70 -82.32 -13.87
N PRO A 106 3.84 -81.70 -14.23
CA PRO A 106 3.99 -81.00 -15.51
C PRO A 106 3.69 -81.86 -16.74
N THR A 107 3.82 -83.19 -16.61
CA THR A 107 3.58 -84.15 -17.69
C THR A 107 2.15 -84.70 -17.69
N GLY A 108 1.27 -84.22 -16.80
CA GLY A 108 -0.14 -84.63 -16.72
C GLY A 108 -0.42 -85.90 -15.91
N GLU A 109 0.53 -86.36 -15.08
CA GLU A 109 0.30 -87.49 -14.18
C GLU A 109 -0.39 -87.03 -12.89
N LEU A 110 -1.47 -87.70 -12.47
CA LEU A 110 -2.19 -87.37 -11.23
C LEU A 110 -1.30 -87.66 -10.00
N ILE A 111 -1.08 -86.63 -9.17
CA ILE A 111 -0.30 -86.67 -7.92
C ILE A 111 -1.22 -86.93 -6.72
N LYS A 112 -2.29 -86.13 -6.59
CA LYS A 112 -3.21 -86.15 -5.44
C LYS A 112 -4.61 -85.71 -5.87
N SER A 113 -5.65 -86.21 -5.21
CA SER A 113 -7.04 -85.76 -5.38
C SER A 113 -7.63 -85.44 -4.01
N VAL A 114 -8.31 -84.30 -3.90
CA VAL A 114 -8.93 -83.80 -2.66
C VAL A 114 -10.41 -83.54 -2.95
N GLU A 115 -11.30 -84.11 -2.14
CA GLU A 115 -12.71 -83.71 -2.18
C GLU A 115 -12.86 -82.35 -1.49
N ALA A 116 -13.71 -81.48 -2.01
CA ALA A 116 -13.93 -80.14 -1.48
C ALA A 116 -15.34 -79.65 -1.79
N GLN A 117 -15.82 -78.65 -1.03
CA GLN A 117 -17.10 -78.03 -1.31
C GLN A 117 -17.04 -77.08 -2.52
N GLY A 118 -17.90 -77.31 -3.52
CA GLY A 118 -18.26 -76.30 -4.51
C GLY A 118 -18.79 -76.86 -5.83
N GLY A 119 -18.66 -76.08 -6.90
CA GLY A 119 -19.37 -76.27 -8.18
C GLY A 119 -20.86 -75.98 -8.04
N THR A 120 -21.18 -74.89 -7.33
CA THR A 120 -22.56 -74.51 -6.99
C THR A 120 -23.22 -73.58 -8.01
N ASP A 121 -22.55 -73.29 -9.13
CA ASP A 121 -22.99 -72.31 -10.13
C ASP A 121 -23.20 -70.89 -9.54
N ARG A 122 -22.60 -70.64 -8.38
CA ARG A 122 -22.60 -69.40 -7.58
C ARG A 122 -21.17 -69.12 -7.13
N VAL A 123 -20.97 -68.16 -6.23
CA VAL A 123 -19.67 -67.99 -5.55
C VAL A 123 -19.39 -69.17 -4.61
N ASP A 124 -18.38 -69.98 -4.95
CA ASP A 124 -17.88 -71.07 -4.10
C ASP A 124 -17.07 -70.53 -2.91
N LEU A 125 -16.91 -71.33 -1.86
CA LEU A 125 -15.89 -71.07 -0.83
C LEU A 125 -14.48 -71.19 -1.44
N SER A 126 -13.50 -70.50 -0.85
CA SER A 126 -12.13 -70.57 -1.38
C SER A 126 -11.53 -71.97 -1.22
N TYR A 127 -10.84 -72.44 -2.25
CA TYR A 127 -10.01 -73.63 -2.26
C TYR A 127 -8.55 -73.22 -2.04
N THR A 128 -7.86 -73.87 -1.10
CA THR A 128 -6.39 -73.70 -0.98
C THR A 128 -5.69 -74.64 -1.95
N PHE A 129 -4.84 -74.07 -2.79
CA PHE A 129 -3.97 -74.78 -3.70
C PHE A 129 -2.54 -74.79 -3.17
N GLU A 130 -2.05 -75.99 -2.90
CA GLU A 130 -0.66 -76.29 -2.57
C GLU A 130 -0.22 -77.36 -3.54
N LEU A 131 0.80 -77.13 -4.36
CA LEU A 131 1.27 -78.12 -5.33
C LEU A 131 2.23 -79.11 -4.64
N PRO A 132 1.83 -80.38 -4.43
CA PRO A 132 2.74 -81.37 -3.88
C PRO A 132 3.67 -81.90 -4.99
N SER A 133 4.93 -82.11 -4.66
CA SER A 133 5.86 -82.93 -5.43
C SER A 133 5.46 -84.41 -5.33
N LYS A 134 6.03 -85.26 -6.20
CA LYS A 134 5.77 -86.72 -6.17
C LYS A 134 6.14 -87.37 -4.83
N ASP A 135 7.04 -86.76 -4.07
CA ASP A 135 7.51 -87.24 -2.77
C ASP A 135 6.76 -86.59 -1.58
N GLY A 136 5.77 -85.73 -1.85
CA GLY A 136 4.91 -85.10 -0.85
C GLY A 136 5.43 -83.79 -0.26
N GLY A 137 6.55 -83.24 -0.76
CA GLY A 137 7.01 -81.89 -0.42
C GLY A 137 6.25 -80.81 -1.19
N LEU A 138 6.20 -79.57 -0.71
CA LEU A 138 5.59 -78.47 -1.47
C LEU A 138 6.54 -77.95 -2.54
N VAL A 139 5.97 -77.57 -3.68
CA VAL A 139 6.69 -76.94 -4.79
C VAL A 139 6.31 -75.45 -4.83
N SER A 140 7.31 -74.57 -4.75
CA SER A 140 7.10 -73.12 -4.90
C SER A 140 6.84 -72.74 -6.35
N PHE A 141 6.24 -71.56 -6.55
CA PHE A 141 5.95 -71.00 -7.86
C PHE A 141 5.94 -69.46 -7.80
N ASP A 142 6.43 -68.80 -8.85
CA ASP A 142 6.45 -67.35 -9.00
C ASP A 142 5.32 -66.83 -9.91
N LYS A 143 4.60 -67.74 -10.59
CA LYS A 143 3.51 -67.39 -11.49
C LYS A 143 2.41 -68.45 -11.52
N VAL A 144 1.15 -68.01 -11.63
CA VAL A 144 0.01 -68.90 -11.89
C VAL A 144 -0.80 -68.48 -13.12
N GLU A 145 -1.31 -69.47 -13.85
CA GLU A 145 -2.19 -69.29 -15.01
C GLU A 145 -3.53 -70.00 -14.80
N PHE A 146 -4.63 -69.25 -14.85
CA PHE A 146 -5.99 -69.79 -14.83
C PHE A 146 -6.46 -70.08 -16.25
N THR A 147 -7.04 -71.26 -16.47
CA THR A 147 -7.53 -71.73 -17.78
C THR A 147 -8.76 -72.64 -17.66
N ALA A 148 -9.58 -72.67 -18.69
CA ALA A 148 -10.67 -73.62 -18.92
C ALA A 148 -10.20 -74.73 -19.87
N PRO A 149 -9.99 -75.99 -19.41
CA PRO A 149 -9.28 -76.99 -20.18
C PRO A 149 -10.10 -77.74 -21.23
N ASN A 150 -11.43 -77.85 -21.11
CA ASN A 150 -12.29 -78.60 -22.02
C ASN A 150 -13.19 -77.70 -22.87
N TYR A 151 -13.84 -78.31 -23.87
CA TYR A 151 -14.87 -77.67 -24.70
C TYR A 151 -16.07 -77.28 -23.82
N ASP A 152 -16.53 -76.03 -23.94
CA ASP A 152 -17.57 -75.39 -23.12
C ASP A 152 -17.23 -75.27 -21.62
N ASP A 153 -15.96 -75.40 -21.21
CA ASP A 153 -15.57 -74.95 -19.87
C ASP A 153 -15.49 -73.42 -19.84
N ASP A 154 -16.18 -72.82 -18.88
CA ASP A 154 -16.16 -71.41 -18.53
C ASP A 154 -16.40 -71.20 -17.02
N TYR A 155 -15.93 -70.07 -16.48
CA TYR A 155 -16.15 -69.67 -15.08
C TYR A 155 -15.66 -68.24 -14.81
N LEU A 156 -16.02 -67.71 -13.64
CA LEU A 156 -15.45 -66.51 -13.02
C LEU A 156 -14.53 -66.87 -11.84
N ILE A 157 -13.62 -65.95 -11.49
CA ILE A 157 -12.84 -66.00 -10.26
C ILE A 157 -13.34 -64.91 -9.31
N ASN A 158 -13.78 -65.26 -8.11
CA ASN A 158 -14.28 -64.28 -7.13
C ASN A 158 -13.17 -63.65 -6.29
N LYS A 159 -12.25 -64.49 -5.81
CA LYS A 159 -11.21 -64.09 -4.85
C LYS A 159 -9.93 -64.86 -5.14
N ILE A 160 -8.81 -64.16 -5.02
CA ILE A 160 -7.47 -64.73 -5.01
C ILE A 160 -6.74 -64.13 -3.81
N ALA A 161 -6.18 -64.96 -2.94
CA ALA A 161 -5.29 -64.56 -1.86
C ALA A 161 -4.10 -65.52 -1.83
N TYR A 162 -2.89 -65.00 -1.66
CA TYR A 162 -1.66 -65.79 -1.71
C TYR A 162 -0.77 -65.50 -0.51
N LYS A 163 0.19 -66.39 -0.26
CA LYS A 163 1.23 -66.21 0.76
C LYS A 163 2.60 -66.32 0.11
N GLU A 164 3.37 -65.23 0.15
CA GLU A 164 4.76 -65.21 -0.30
C GLU A 164 5.65 -66.08 0.59
N VAL A 165 6.60 -66.76 -0.03
CA VAL A 165 7.66 -67.53 0.59
C VAL A 165 8.80 -66.58 0.92
N VAL A 166 9.05 -66.39 2.20
CA VAL A 166 10.27 -65.74 2.67
C VAL A 166 11.33 -66.84 2.77
N ASN A 167 12.03 -67.09 1.65
CA ASN A 167 13.22 -67.95 1.52
C ASN A 167 13.06 -69.44 1.96
N PRO A 168 13.12 -70.43 1.04
CA PRO A 168 12.87 -71.84 1.36
C PRO A 168 13.93 -72.54 2.25
N ASP A 169 15.05 -71.89 2.56
CA ASP A 169 16.16 -72.47 3.35
C ASP A 169 16.31 -71.89 4.78
N VAL A 170 15.33 -71.12 5.30
CA VAL A 170 15.43 -70.47 6.62
C VAL A 170 14.43 -71.06 7.62
N THR A 171 14.95 -71.50 8.78
CA THR A 171 14.23 -71.97 9.97
C THR A 171 13.60 -70.85 10.81
N ASP A 172 13.28 -69.70 10.21
CA ASP A 172 12.85 -68.51 10.96
C ASP A 172 11.75 -67.71 10.31
N ILE A 173 10.82 -67.33 11.17
CA ILE A 173 9.66 -66.50 10.88
C ILE A 173 10.11 -65.05 10.96
N VAL A 174 10.21 -64.38 9.81
CA VAL A 174 10.19 -62.92 9.74
C VAL A 174 8.84 -62.50 9.17
N THR A 175 8.08 -61.72 9.93
CA THR A 175 6.91 -60.98 9.42
C THR A 175 6.95 -59.54 9.90
N GLU A 176 6.73 -58.62 8.96
CA GLU A 176 6.39 -57.22 9.23
C GLU A 176 5.32 -57.14 10.33
N GLY A 177 5.61 -56.40 11.40
CA GLY A 177 4.70 -56.21 12.54
C GLY A 177 4.64 -57.36 13.55
N GLY A 178 5.44 -58.42 13.40
CA GLY A 178 5.62 -59.47 14.40
C GLY A 178 4.36 -60.29 14.68
N LYS A 179 3.64 -60.75 13.64
CA LYS A 179 2.49 -61.68 13.77
C LYS A 179 2.92 -63.10 13.47
N VAL A 180 2.59 -64.04 14.36
CA VAL A 180 2.70 -65.48 14.13
C VAL A 180 1.39 -65.97 13.54
N THR A 181 1.47 -66.71 12.44
CA THR A 181 0.31 -67.29 11.76
C THR A 181 0.28 -68.79 11.94
N PHE A 182 -0.85 -69.31 12.42
CA PHE A 182 -1.10 -70.73 12.57
C PHE A 182 -2.03 -71.21 11.46
N ASP A 183 -1.59 -72.23 10.73
CA ASP A 183 -2.41 -72.92 9.74
C ASP A 183 -3.17 -74.07 10.41
N ILE A 184 -4.49 -74.05 10.26
CA ILE A 184 -5.41 -75.04 10.82
C ILE A 184 -5.96 -75.87 9.66
N GLN A 185 -5.73 -77.17 9.69
CA GLN A 185 -6.20 -78.10 8.67
C GLN A 185 -6.99 -79.24 9.31
N ILE A 186 -8.22 -79.45 8.85
CA ILE A 186 -9.02 -80.66 9.13
C ILE A 186 -8.53 -81.80 8.22
N ASP A 187 -8.70 -83.06 8.59
CA ASP A 187 -8.34 -84.18 7.71
C ASP A 187 -8.96 -83.99 6.32
N GLU A 188 -8.12 -83.86 5.28
CA GLU A 188 -8.52 -83.61 3.90
C GLU A 188 -9.40 -84.73 3.31
N LYS A 189 -9.46 -85.90 3.96
CA LYS A 189 -10.40 -86.98 3.61
C LYS A 189 -11.84 -86.67 4.00
N TYR A 190 -12.04 -85.74 4.94
CA TYR A 190 -13.35 -85.36 5.48
C TYR A 190 -13.49 -83.82 5.48
N PRO A 191 -13.47 -83.16 4.30
CA PRO A 191 -13.60 -81.71 4.17
C PRO A 191 -14.99 -81.23 4.63
N PRO A 192 -15.13 -79.95 5.03
CA PRO A 192 -16.41 -79.42 5.49
C PRO A 192 -17.49 -79.51 4.40
N GLN A 193 -18.69 -79.96 4.78
CA GLN A 193 -19.87 -79.94 3.92
C GLN A 193 -20.77 -78.75 4.32
N GLY A 194 -20.35 -77.53 3.97
CA GLY A 194 -20.94 -76.26 4.39
C GLY A 194 -19.97 -75.36 5.14
N LYS A 195 -20.43 -74.18 5.57
CA LYS A 195 -19.62 -73.27 6.41
C LYS A 195 -19.20 -73.99 7.70
N ALA A 196 -17.91 -73.96 8.01
CA ALA A 196 -17.35 -74.51 9.23
C ALA A 196 -16.39 -73.51 9.88
N THR A 197 -16.32 -73.54 11.21
CA THR A 197 -15.46 -72.68 12.01
C THR A 197 -14.78 -73.53 13.07
N ALA A 198 -13.44 -73.57 13.06
CA ALA A 198 -12.65 -74.19 14.12
C ALA A 198 -12.51 -73.22 15.29
N ILE A 199 -12.69 -73.72 16.51
CA ILE A 199 -12.37 -73.00 17.74
C ILE A 199 -10.96 -73.43 18.14
N VAL A 200 -10.03 -72.48 18.16
CA VAL A 200 -8.62 -72.71 18.45
C VAL A 200 -8.24 -71.98 19.73
N GLU A 201 -7.68 -72.71 20.69
CA GLU A 201 -7.21 -72.18 21.95
C GLU A 201 -5.68 -72.00 21.91
N ILE A 202 -5.22 -70.78 22.19
CA ILE A 202 -3.80 -70.40 22.26
C ILE A 202 -3.61 -69.49 23.46
N GLY A 203 -2.66 -69.82 24.36
CA GLY A 203 -2.38 -69.04 25.57
C GLY A 203 -3.59 -68.86 26.49
N GLY A 204 -4.53 -69.84 26.51
CA GLY A 204 -5.76 -69.79 27.30
C GLY A 204 -6.89 -68.92 26.73
N LYS A 205 -6.73 -68.35 25.53
CA LYS A 205 -7.78 -67.62 24.80
C LYS A 205 -8.28 -68.43 23.62
N GLN A 206 -9.59 -68.39 23.37
CA GLN A 206 -10.21 -69.06 22.22
C GLN A 206 -10.43 -68.08 21.06
N TYR A 207 -10.11 -68.54 19.86
CA TYR A 207 -10.23 -67.83 18.61
C TYR A 207 -11.11 -68.63 17.64
N GLU A 208 -11.98 -67.94 16.92
CA GLU A 208 -12.81 -68.54 15.88
C GLU A 208 -12.09 -68.42 14.52
N VAL A 209 -11.78 -69.56 13.90
CA VAL A 209 -11.06 -69.65 12.63
C VAL A 209 -12.01 -70.21 11.57
N GLN A 210 -12.36 -69.40 10.59
CA GLN A 210 -13.20 -69.83 9.47
C GLN A 210 -12.44 -70.85 8.61
N LEU A 211 -13.07 -71.99 8.33
CA LEU A 211 -12.52 -73.03 7.47
C LEU A 211 -13.07 -72.89 6.05
N ASN A 212 -12.22 -73.10 5.07
CA ASN A 212 -12.51 -72.97 3.66
C ASN A 212 -12.97 -74.32 3.04
N ALA A 213 -13.13 -74.38 1.71
CA ALA A 213 -13.70 -75.53 1.01
C ALA A 213 -12.89 -76.83 1.18
N THR A 214 -11.58 -76.74 1.42
CA THR A 214 -10.68 -77.88 1.65
C THR A 214 -10.44 -78.15 3.14
N GLY A 215 -11.13 -77.44 4.04
CA GLY A 215 -11.00 -77.60 5.49
C GLY A 215 -9.80 -76.88 6.10
N ARG A 216 -9.24 -75.87 5.41
CA ARG A 216 -8.16 -75.02 5.90
C ARG A 216 -8.64 -73.68 6.42
N GLY A 217 -7.96 -73.17 7.45
CA GLY A 217 -8.14 -71.82 7.94
C GLY A 217 -6.85 -71.30 8.56
N THR A 218 -6.72 -69.98 8.69
CA THR A 218 -5.51 -69.35 9.22
C THR A 218 -5.87 -68.45 10.41
N LEU A 219 -4.97 -68.40 11.38
CA LEU A 219 -5.09 -67.55 12.56
C LEU A 219 -3.79 -66.77 12.76
N SER A 220 -3.81 -65.46 12.52
CA SER A 220 -2.66 -64.58 12.75
C SER A 220 -2.82 -63.82 14.06
N ILE A 221 -1.81 -63.90 14.93
CA ILE A 221 -1.78 -63.28 16.25
C ILE A 221 -0.45 -62.53 16.41
N ASP A 222 -0.44 -61.30 16.93
CA ASP A 222 0.82 -60.62 17.26
C ASP A 222 1.62 -61.46 18.27
N ALA A 223 2.91 -61.64 18.03
CA ALA A 223 3.84 -62.39 18.85
C ALA A 223 3.84 -61.91 20.32
N LYS A 224 3.68 -60.60 20.54
CA LYS A 224 3.53 -60.02 21.89
C LYS A 224 2.35 -60.59 22.69
N ASN A 225 1.32 -61.10 22.00
CA ASN A 225 0.11 -61.66 22.60
C ASN A 225 0.22 -63.17 22.83
N LEU A 226 1.32 -63.83 22.43
CA LEU A 226 1.51 -65.29 22.52
C LEU A 226 2.23 -65.75 23.80
N GLY A 227 2.75 -64.82 24.60
CA GLY A 227 3.44 -65.16 25.84
C GLY A 227 4.83 -65.75 25.58
N ASP A 228 5.14 -66.92 26.18
CA ASP A 228 6.43 -67.58 26.04
C ASP A 228 6.60 -68.19 24.64
N LEU A 229 7.40 -67.53 23.81
CA LEU A 229 7.67 -67.95 22.44
C LEU A 229 8.52 -69.23 22.35
N SER A 230 9.17 -69.67 23.44
CA SER A 230 9.89 -70.95 23.45
C SER A 230 8.96 -72.16 23.52
N LYS A 231 7.67 -71.92 23.85
CA LYS A 231 6.68 -72.98 23.97
C LYS A 231 5.24 -72.47 23.79
N VAL A 232 4.81 -72.32 22.55
CA VAL A 232 3.43 -71.94 22.21
C VAL A 232 2.59 -73.20 21.93
N GLU A 233 1.65 -73.48 22.83
CA GLU A 233 0.68 -74.56 22.66
C GLU A 233 -0.56 -74.07 21.89
N VAL A 234 -0.91 -74.78 20.82
CA VAL A 234 -2.09 -74.51 19.98
C VAL A 234 -3.00 -75.72 20.01
N LYS A 235 -4.26 -75.52 20.39
CA LYS A 235 -5.23 -76.59 20.55
C LYS A 235 -6.51 -76.31 19.76
N VAL A 236 -6.85 -77.19 18.82
CA VAL A 236 -8.18 -77.17 18.18
C VAL A 236 -9.16 -77.87 19.12
N VAL A 237 -10.08 -77.11 19.73
CA VAL A 237 -10.99 -77.62 20.77
C VAL A 237 -12.32 -78.11 20.22
N GLU A 238 -12.85 -77.46 19.19
CA GLU A 238 -14.16 -77.76 18.59
C GLU A 238 -14.16 -77.30 17.12
N VAL A 239 -15.00 -77.91 16.28
CA VAL A 239 -15.38 -77.37 14.97
C VAL A 239 -16.89 -77.25 14.92
N LYS A 240 -17.39 -76.04 14.67
CA LYS A 240 -18.82 -75.74 14.51
C LYS A 240 -19.16 -75.70 13.03
N GLY A 241 -20.25 -76.34 12.61
CA GLY A 241 -20.68 -76.38 11.21
C GLY A 241 -20.01 -77.49 10.39
N GLY A 242 -20.05 -77.40 9.05
CA GLY A 242 -19.45 -78.38 8.14
C GLY A 242 -20.07 -79.78 8.11
N ASN A 243 -21.23 -79.96 8.74
CA ASN A 243 -21.94 -81.24 8.88
C ASN A 243 -21.14 -82.36 9.60
N TYR A 244 -20.30 -81.98 10.57
CA TYR A 244 -19.59 -82.94 11.42
C TYR A 244 -20.42 -83.35 12.64
N GLU A 245 -20.50 -84.65 12.94
CA GLU A 245 -21.11 -85.13 14.19
C GLU A 245 -20.17 -84.94 15.40
N LYS A 246 -18.86 -85.05 15.19
CA LYS A 246 -17.80 -84.80 16.18
C LYS A 246 -16.43 -84.66 15.48
N VAL A 247 -15.55 -83.81 16.01
CA VAL A 247 -14.14 -83.70 15.60
C VAL A 247 -13.22 -84.07 16.78
N ASN A 248 -12.12 -84.78 16.50
CA ASN A 248 -11.12 -85.09 17.53
C ASN A 248 -10.24 -83.86 17.78
N SER A 249 -10.10 -83.44 19.04
CA SER A 249 -9.21 -82.32 19.39
C SER A 249 -7.75 -82.69 19.18
N VAL A 250 -6.96 -81.77 18.62
CA VAL A 250 -5.52 -81.90 18.44
C VAL A 250 -4.83 -80.75 19.15
N THR A 251 -3.78 -81.07 19.90
CA THR A 251 -2.85 -80.09 20.49
C THR A 251 -1.51 -80.24 19.82
N LYS A 252 -0.89 -79.12 19.44
CA LYS A 252 0.47 -79.08 18.90
C LYS A 252 1.26 -77.95 19.57
N GLU A 253 2.48 -78.25 19.95
CA GLU A 253 3.40 -77.29 20.55
C GLU A 253 4.35 -76.77 19.46
N PHE A 254 4.61 -75.46 19.49
CA PHE A 254 5.52 -74.77 18.59
C PHE A 254 6.54 -73.99 19.41
N ASP A 255 7.81 -74.22 19.13
CA ASP A 255 8.92 -73.42 19.64
C ASP A 255 9.28 -72.40 18.56
N PHE A 256 8.98 -71.13 18.81
CA PHE A 256 9.31 -70.01 17.95
C PHE A 256 10.65 -69.36 18.33
N THR A 257 11.38 -69.95 19.27
CA THR A 257 12.81 -69.70 19.42
C THR A 257 13.52 -70.68 18.49
N SER A 258 13.66 -70.30 17.23
CA SER A 258 14.26 -71.18 16.24
C SER A 258 15.63 -71.70 16.70
N SER A 259 15.68 -73.03 16.65
CA SER A 259 16.81 -73.95 16.63
C SER A 259 18.22 -73.35 16.63
N GLY A 260 18.92 -73.53 17.75
CA GLY A 260 20.10 -74.40 17.78
C GLY A 260 21.29 -74.11 16.85
N ASP A 261 21.41 -72.93 16.23
CA ASP A 261 22.63 -72.54 15.54
C ASP A 261 23.58 -71.83 16.52
N ASN A 262 24.64 -72.54 16.89
CA ASN A 262 25.74 -72.01 17.68
C ASN A 262 26.73 -71.22 16.78
N SER A 263 26.30 -70.81 15.58
CA SER A 263 27.01 -69.85 14.75
C SER A 263 27.05 -68.49 15.44
N THR A 264 28.15 -67.77 15.24
CA THR A 264 28.24 -66.36 15.63
C THR A 264 27.14 -65.58 14.91
N PRO A 265 26.41 -64.68 15.61
CA PRO A 265 25.49 -63.75 14.95
C PRO A 265 26.16 -63.03 13.77
N SER A 266 25.40 -62.69 12.74
CA SER A 266 25.88 -62.01 11.53
C SER A 266 24.85 -61.03 10.99
N SER A 267 25.31 -60.00 10.28
CA SER A 267 24.45 -59.07 9.53
C SER A 267 25.03 -58.80 8.14
N SER A 268 24.49 -57.79 7.45
CA SER A 268 25.10 -57.14 6.28
C SER A 268 25.28 -55.65 6.54
N ASP A 269 26.07 -54.99 5.70
CA ASP A 269 26.05 -53.53 5.61
C ASP A 269 24.68 -53.05 5.08
N ASP A 270 24.35 -51.80 5.36
CA ASP A 270 23.10 -51.17 4.95
C ASP A 270 23.24 -49.65 4.68
N SER A 271 22.19 -49.04 4.14
CA SER A 271 22.15 -47.61 3.85
C SER A 271 20.78 -47.00 4.13
N ILE A 272 20.75 -45.85 4.79
CA ILE A 272 19.54 -45.06 5.02
C ILE A 272 19.65 -43.69 4.36
N ILE A 273 18.50 -43.09 4.04
CA ILE A 273 18.37 -41.72 3.54
C ILE A 273 17.53 -40.94 4.55
N THR A 274 17.98 -39.74 4.91
CA THR A 274 17.22 -38.80 5.75
C THR A 274 17.44 -37.38 5.26
N GLU A 275 16.48 -36.50 5.50
CA GLU A 275 16.71 -35.05 5.33
C GLU A 275 17.54 -34.53 6.51
N GLU A 276 18.30 -33.46 6.29
CA GLU A 276 18.88 -32.70 7.39
C GLU A 276 17.81 -32.11 8.30
N ASP A 277 18.21 -31.73 9.52
CA ASP A 277 17.34 -31.26 10.61
C ASP A 277 16.19 -32.20 11.01
N THR A 278 16.15 -33.40 10.43
CA THR A 278 15.10 -34.38 10.63
C THR A 278 15.64 -35.61 11.33
N ALA A 279 15.08 -35.90 12.51
CA ALA A 279 15.42 -37.11 13.26
C ALA A 279 14.87 -38.37 12.56
N HIS A 280 15.73 -39.37 12.38
CA HIS A 280 15.41 -40.66 11.78
C HIS A 280 15.31 -41.76 12.85
N ILE A 281 14.15 -42.41 12.98
CA ILE A 281 13.98 -43.54 13.90
C ILE A 281 14.53 -44.81 13.25
N LEU A 282 15.61 -45.37 13.82
CA LEU A 282 16.25 -46.58 13.31
C LEU A 282 15.39 -47.81 13.54
N LYS A 283 15.15 -48.55 12.47
CA LYS A 283 14.49 -49.85 12.42
C LYS A 283 15.52 -50.96 12.41
N VAL A 284 15.06 -52.19 12.65
CA VAL A 284 15.95 -53.38 12.61
C VAL A 284 16.55 -53.58 11.22
N THR A 285 15.80 -53.22 10.17
CA THR A 285 16.28 -53.25 8.78
C THR A 285 17.47 -52.35 8.53
N ASP A 286 17.58 -51.25 9.30
CA ASP A 286 18.63 -50.25 9.14
C ASP A 286 20.00 -50.73 9.67
N PHE A 287 20.01 -51.94 10.24
CA PHE A 287 21.19 -52.70 10.65
C PHE A 287 21.45 -53.87 9.67
N GLY A 288 20.90 -53.83 8.47
CA GLY A 288 21.07 -54.83 7.41
C GLY A 288 20.32 -56.14 7.64
N ASN A 289 20.75 -57.19 6.94
CA ASN A 289 20.15 -58.51 7.02
C ASN A 289 20.60 -59.27 8.27
N VAL A 290 20.02 -58.91 9.42
CA VAL A 290 20.38 -59.48 10.73
C VAL A 290 20.02 -60.96 10.83
N SER A 291 20.94 -61.77 11.36
CA SER A 291 20.71 -63.19 11.62
C SER A 291 19.77 -63.39 12.82
N VAL A 292 19.07 -64.51 12.79
CA VAL A 292 17.98 -64.89 13.69
C VAL A 292 18.38 -65.06 15.16
N ASN A 293 19.65 -65.37 15.40
CA ASN A 293 20.25 -65.47 16.72
C ASN A 293 20.71 -64.12 17.29
N THR A 294 20.54 -63.01 16.57
CA THR A 294 20.82 -61.65 17.06
C THR A 294 19.83 -61.28 18.17
N LYS A 295 20.35 -60.74 19.28
CA LYS A 295 19.58 -60.21 20.43
C LYS A 295 19.95 -58.78 20.79
N GLU A 296 21.10 -58.31 20.37
CA GLU A 296 21.63 -56.99 20.70
C GLU A 296 22.55 -56.45 19.60
N PHE A 297 22.65 -55.13 19.52
CA PHE A 297 23.57 -54.41 18.63
C PHE A 297 24.56 -53.63 19.49
N LYS A 298 25.84 -53.77 19.20
CA LYS A 298 26.89 -52.97 19.82
C LYS A 298 27.38 -51.93 18.84
N ILE A 299 27.17 -50.65 19.14
CA ILE A 299 27.62 -49.55 18.29
C ILE A 299 29.12 -49.37 18.47
N THR A 300 29.92 -49.71 17.47
CA THR A 300 31.39 -49.70 17.53
C THR A 300 32.01 -48.44 16.93
N GLU A 301 31.29 -47.73 16.08
CA GLU A 301 31.67 -46.42 15.56
C GLU A 301 30.43 -45.53 15.51
N LEU A 302 30.52 -44.30 16.01
CA LEU A 302 29.41 -43.33 16.00
C LEU A 302 29.42 -42.52 14.70
N PRO A 303 28.27 -41.95 14.27
CA PRO A 303 28.21 -41.05 13.14
C PRO A 303 29.21 -39.90 13.22
N THR A 304 29.81 -39.52 12.08
CA THR A 304 30.64 -38.32 11.94
C THR A 304 29.80 -37.06 11.75
N ASN A 305 28.65 -37.17 11.08
CA ASN A 305 27.59 -36.16 11.06
C ASN A 305 26.40 -36.68 11.89
N GLY A 306 26.01 -35.95 12.93
CA GLY A 306 24.88 -36.31 13.80
C GLY A 306 25.22 -37.20 15.01
N LYS A 307 24.17 -37.60 15.73
CA LYS A 307 24.23 -38.37 16.97
C LYS A 307 23.17 -39.45 17.00
N LEU A 308 23.49 -40.55 17.68
CA LEU A 308 22.55 -41.61 17.99
C LEU A 308 22.01 -41.42 19.40
N TYR A 309 20.70 -41.59 19.57
CA TYR A 309 20.00 -41.50 20.85
C TYR A 309 19.18 -42.75 21.11
N LEU A 310 19.03 -43.08 22.39
CA LEU A 310 18.05 -44.03 22.90
C LEU A 310 16.96 -43.26 23.64
N ILE A 311 15.71 -43.43 23.23
CA ILE A 311 14.53 -42.92 23.93
C ILE A 311 14.32 -43.78 25.18
N VAL A 312 14.27 -43.13 26.34
CA VAL A 312 14.08 -43.77 27.64
C VAL A 312 12.82 -43.19 28.28
N THR A 313 11.91 -44.07 28.69
CA THR A 313 10.64 -43.67 29.31
C THR A 313 10.77 -43.54 30.82
N LYS A 314 9.90 -42.71 31.42
CA LYS A 314 9.86 -42.49 32.86
C LYS A 314 9.81 -43.79 33.64
N GLY A 315 10.75 -43.97 34.57
CA GLY A 315 10.88 -45.15 35.42
C GLY A 315 11.88 -46.20 34.92
N GLU A 316 12.39 -46.07 33.70
CA GLU A 316 13.46 -46.94 33.18
C GLU A 316 14.85 -46.50 33.65
N THR A 317 15.81 -47.43 33.63
CA THR A 317 17.19 -47.17 34.05
C THR A 317 18.03 -46.67 32.87
N ILE A 318 18.60 -45.48 33.02
CA ILE A 318 19.62 -44.91 32.14
C ILE A 318 20.99 -45.42 32.58
N ILE A 319 21.82 -45.83 31.63
CA ILE A 319 23.21 -46.20 31.85
C ILE A 319 24.07 -45.16 31.11
N ASP A 320 24.92 -44.43 31.85
CA ASP A 320 25.85 -43.48 31.24
C ASP A 320 27.10 -44.15 30.66
N LYS A 321 27.94 -43.36 29.97
CA LYS A 321 29.20 -43.82 29.35
C LYS A 321 30.20 -44.45 30.33
N ASP A 322 30.07 -44.16 31.63
CA ASP A 322 30.95 -44.66 32.69
C ASP A 322 30.33 -45.88 33.42
N GLY A 323 29.14 -46.32 32.98
CA GLY A 323 28.40 -47.45 33.52
C GLY A 323 27.56 -47.13 34.77
N ASN A 324 27.39 -45.85 35.13
CA ASN A 324 26.55 -45.46 36.25
C ASN A 324 25.07 -45.57 35.88
N LYS A 325 24.24 -45.95 36.87
CA LYS A 325 22.81 -46.17 36.70
C LYS A 325 22.01 -45.05 37.34
N THR A 326 21.12 -44.43 36.57
CA THR A 326 20.13 -43.45 37.05
C THR A 326 18.74 -43.84 36.57
N ILE A 327 17.68 -43.44 37.29
CA ILE A 327 16.30 -43.69 36.83
C ILE A 327 15.76 -42.44 36.15
N ALA A 328 15.19 -42.61 34.96
CA ALA A 328 14.54 -41.55 34.22
C ALA A 328 13.33 -41.01 35.00
N THR A 329 13.32 -39.71 35.30
CA THR A 329 12.22 -39.06 36.05
C THR A 329 11.09 -38.56 35.14
N GLU A 330 11.37 -38.48 33.85
CA GLU A 330 10.49 -38.14 32.73
C GLU A 330 11.00 -38.83 31.46
N ASP A 331 10.19 -38.83 30.40
CA ASP A 331 10.60 -39.37 29.10
C ASP A 331 11.72 -38.48 28.54
N THR A 332 12.82 -39.09 28.09
CA THR A 332 14.01 -38.36 27.67
C THR A 332 14.78 -39.09 26.57
N LYS A 333 15.72 -38.40 25.92
CA LYS A 333 16.67 -38.99 24.97
C LYS A 333 18.06 -39.05 25.59
N VAL A 334 18.73 -40.20 25.46
CA VAL A 334 20.08 -40.42 25.99
C VAL A 334 21.02 -40.73 24.83
N GLU A 335 22.10 -39.97 24.71
CA GLU A 335 23.10 -40.17 23.64
C GLU A 335 23.77 -41.54 23.77
N ILE A 336 23.82 -42.28 22.65
CA ILE A 336 24.47 -43.58 22.57
C ILE A 336 25.98 -43.38 22.45
N SER A 337 26.72 -44.01 23.35
CA SER A 337 28.18 -43.95 23.40
C SER A 337 28.84 -45.07 22.61
N LYS A 338 30.09 -44.87 22.19
CA LYS A 338 30.90 -45.93 21.56
C LYS A 338 30.97 -47.18 22.46
N ASN A 339 30.78 -48.35 21.87
CA ASN A 339 30.66 -49.68 22.48
C ASN A 339 29.40 -49.90 23.33
N GLN A 340 28.44 -48.96 23.35
CA GLN A 340 27.17 -49.17 24.01
C GLN A 340 26.34 -50.23 23.27
N ILE A 341 25.65 -51.05 24.06
CA ILE A 341 24.79 -52.12 23.58
C ILE A 341 23.35 -51.60 23.60
N VAL A 342 22.64 -51.71 22.48
CA VAL A 342 21.20 -51.51 22.36
C VAL A 342 20.54 -52.86 22.07
N THR A 343 19.41 -53.16 22.71
CA THR A 343 18.78 -54.46 22.51
C THR A 343 18.00 -54.50 21.20
N LEU A 344 17.81 -55.69 20.64
CA LEU A 344 16.91 -55.88 19.49
C LEU A 344 15.49 -55.39 19.79
N ALA A 345 15.05 -55.49 21.06
CA ALA A 345 13.76 -54.97 21.50
C ALA A 345 13.70 -53.44 21.47
N ASP A 346 14.77 -52.73 21.81
CA ASP A 346 14.82 -51.26 21.77
C ASP A 346 14.72 -50.74 20.33
N VAL A 347 15.50 -51.33 19.42
CA VAL A 347 15.45 -50.99 17.99
C VAL A 347 14.08 -51.37 17.40
N GLY A 348 13.58 -52.58 17.68
CA GLY A 348 12.28 -53.05 17.19
C GLY A 348 11.08 -52.24 17.73
N ALA A 349 11.23 -51.58 18.88
CA ALA A 349 10.24 -50.67 19.45
C ALA A 349 10.36 -49.23 18.94
N GLY A 350 11.31 -48.92 18.03
CA GLY A 350 11.53 -47.59 17.49
C GLY A 350 12.12 -46.61 18.52
N ARG A 351 12.94 -47.11 19.45
CA ARG A 351 13.53 -46.29 20.52
C ARG A 351 14.91 -45.75 20.17
N VAL A 352 15.52 -46.22 19.08
CA VAL A 352 16.83 -45.74 18.65
C VAL A 352 16.64 -44.71 17.55
N VAL A 353 17.23 -43.53 17.71
CA VAL A 353 17.04 -42.39 16.82
C VAL A 353 18.39 -41.85 16.39
N PHE A 354 18.55 -41.60 15.10
CA PHE A 354 19.62 -40.79 14.56
C PHE A 354 19.12 -39.35 14.39
N GLU A 355 19.86 -38.37 14.92
CA GLU A 355 19.63 -36.95 14.64
C GLU A 355 20.86 -36.42 13.90
N PRO A 356 20.75 -35.92 12.66
CA PRO A 356 21.86 -35.28 11.96
C PRO A 356 22.37 -34.05 12.73
N THR A 357 23.59 -33.58 12.43
CA THR A 357 24.01 -32.27 12.96
C THR A 357 23.09 -31.22 12.36
N ALA A 358 22.65 -30.27 13.17
CA ALA A 358 21.80 -29.20 12.68
C ALA A 358 22.48 -28.47 11.51
N ASN A 359 21.73 -28.22 10.44
CA ASN A 359 22.17 -27.49 9.26
C ASN A 359 23.44 -28.11 8.66
N SER A 360 23.43 -29.42 8.47
CA SER A 360 24.53 -30.09 7.80
C SER A 360 24.05 -31.30 7.03
N ASP A 361 24.21 -31.19 5.73
CA ASP A 361 23.95 -32.19 4.70
C ASP A 361 25.16 -33.11 4.46
N ALA A 362 26.13 -33.16 5.39
CA ALA A 362 27.27 -34.07 5.28
C ALA A 362 26.84 -35.54 5.51
N ASP A 363 27.20 -36.44 4.60
CA ASP A 363 26.89 -37.86 4.80
C ASP A 363 27.54 -38.44 6.07
N GLY A 364 26.81 -39.35 6.70
CA GLY A 364 27.23 -40.03 7.92
C GLY A 364 27.42 -41.53 7.72
N GLN A 365 28.00 -42.18 8.71
CA GLN A 365 27.92 -43.63 8.86
C GLN A 365 28.15 -44.02 10.30
N PHE A 366 27.52 -45.09 10.77
CA PHE A 366 27.90 -45.73 12.03
C PHE A 366 28.24 -47.18 11.78
N LYS A 367 29.03 -47.76 12.69
CA LYS A 367 29.36 -49.17 12.64
C LYS A 367 28.85 -49.90 13.85
N PHE A 368 28.49 -51.17 13.64
CA PHE A 368 27.92 -52.00 14.67
C PHE A 368 28.37 -53.45 14.56
N GLN A 369 28.21 -54.19 15.66
CA GLN A 369 28.29 -55.65 15.70
C GLN A 369 26.95 -56.19 16.19
N VAL A 370 26.51 -57.32 15.68
CA VAL A 370 25.34 -58.05 16.21
C VAL A 370 25.80 -59.10 17.22
N GLY A 371 25.04 -59.26 18.30
CA GLY A 371 25.39 -60.12 19.43
C GLY A 371 24.27 -61.05 19.88
N ASP A 372 24.63 -62.14 20.55
CA ASP A 372 23.71 -63.19 21.01
C ASP A 372 23.08 -62.91 22.40
N GLY A 373 23.39 -61.77 23.02
CA GLY A 373 22.98 -61.44 24.38
C GLY A 373 23.78 -62.15 25.48
N LYS A 374 24.81 -62.92 25.11
CA LYS A 374 25.73 -63.63 26.02
C LYS A 374 27.18 -63.17 25.86
N GLY A 375 27.39 -62.07 25.14
CA GLY A 375 28.70 -61.46 24.92
C GLY A 375 29.47 -62.01 23.72
N HIS A 376 28.85 -62.82 22.84
CA HIS A 376 29.44 -63.17 21.55
C HIS A 376 28.94 -62.21 20.47
N PHE A 377 29.87 -61.47 19.86
CA PHE A 377 29.60 -60.49 18.81
C PHE A 377 30.19 -60.90 17.47
N SER A 378 29.54 -60.48 16.39
CA SER A 378 29.95 -60.65 15.00
C SER A 378 31.21 -59.85 14.64
N SER A 379 31.67 -59.95 13.39
CA SER A 379 32.48 -58.89 12.77
C SER A 379 31.68 -57.57 12.67
N GLU A 380 32.38 -56.47 12.44
CA GLU A 380 31.77 -55.15 12.29
C GLU A 380 31.06 -55.00 10.94
N TYR A 381 29.93 -54.31 10.95
CA TYR A 381 29.10 -53.92 9.81
C TYR A 381 28.87 -52.41 9.82
N THR A 382 28.50 -51.85 8.68
CA THR A 382 28.34 -50.41 8.50
C THR A 382 26.93 -50.08 8.00
N THR A 383 26.33 -49.06 8.61
CA THR A 383 25.16 -48.38 8.04
C THR A 383 25.61 -47.01 7.56
N THR A 384 25.53 -46.76 6.26
CA THR A 384 25.78 -45.43 5.68
C THR A 384 24.51 -44.59 5.74
N ILE A 385 24.65 -43.27 5.91
CA ILE A 385 23.56 -42.32 6.04
C ILE A 385 23.75 -41.25 4.96
N ASP A 386 22.88 -41.24 3.96
CA ASP A 386 22.76 -40.17 2.96
C ASP A 386 21.87 -39.07 3.55
N VAL A 387 22.45 -37.90 3.82
CA VAL A 387 21.73 -36.75 4.38
C VAL A 387 21.39 -35.78 3.26
N LYS A 388 20.09 -35.68 2.94
CA LYS A 388 19.56 -34.77 1.93
C LYS A 388 19.52 -33.35 2.44
N ALA A 389 20.09 -32.46 1.64
CA ALA A 389 20.16 -31.04 1.92
C ALA A 389 18.78 -30.39 1.82
N VAL A 390 18.48 -29.47 2.72
CA VAL A 390 17.20 -28.77 2.83
C VAL A 390 17.47 -27.30 3.11
N ALA A 391 17.04 -26.45 2.18
CA ALA A 391 17.24 -25.03 2.35
C ALA A 391 16.53 -24.50 3.62
N ASP A 392 17.25 -23.67 4.36
CA ASP A 392 16.81 -22.96 5.53
C ASP A 392 16.28 -21.57 5.20
N THR A 393 15.35 -21.07 6.02
CA THR A 393 14.83 -19.71 5.83
C THR A 393 15.91 -18.69 6.21
N PRO A 394 16.35 -17.81 5.29
CA PRO A 394 17.36 -16.80 5.62
C PRO A 394 16.77 -15.71 6.52
N THR A 395 17.63 -14.91 7.14
CA THR A 395 17.24 -13.67 7.81
C THR A 395 17.41 -12.49 6.85
N VAL A 396 16.53 -11.49 6.93
CA VAL A 396 16.58 -10.31 6.07
C VAL A 396 16.03 -9.08 6.80
N SER A 397 16.59 -7.91 6.52
CA SER A 397 16.05 -6.63 6.96
C SER A 397 16.26 -5.53 5.91
N ILE A 398 15.32 -4.59 5.84
CA ILE A 398 15.48 -3.34 5.09
C ILE A 398 14.91 -2.18 5.92
N ASP A 399 15.62 -1.05 5.91
CA ASP A 399 15.12 0.19 6.48
C ASP A 399 15.48 1.37 5.57
N ILE A 400 14.65 2.41 5.57
CA ILE A 400 14.85 3.59 4.73
C ILE A 400 14.82 4.86 5.57
N THR A 401 15.71 5.80 5.25
CA THR A 401 15.76 7.11 5.89
C THR A 401 16.04 8.19 4.85
N LYS A 402 15.16 9.18 4.72
CA LYS A 402 15.42 10.38 3.91
C LYS A 402 16.57 11.17 4.54
N VAL A 403 17.55 11.56 3.72
CA VAL A 403 18.77 12.26 4.18
C VAL A 403 18.78 13.73 3.78
N SER A 404 18.37 14.04 2.55
CA SER A 404 18.43 15.41 2.01
C SER A 404 17.72 15.54 0.65
N GLU A 405 17.36 16.76 0.28
CA GLU A 405 16.99 17.15 -1.09
C GLU A 405 18.19 17.87 -1.73
N THR A 406 18.62 17.43 -2.90
CA THR A 406 19.65 18.10 -3.70
C THR A 406 19.00 18.70 -4.95
N THR A 407 18.82 20.02 -4.99
CA THR A 407 18.97 20.78 -6.23
C THR A 407 20.46 20.80 -6.53
N ASN A 408 20.94 20.35 -7.69
CA ASN A 408 22.36 20.29 -8.09
C ASN A 408 23.29 21.25 -7.32
N SER A 409 23.72 20.80 -6.16
CA SER A 409 24.78 21.35 -5.35
C SER A 409 25.42 20.11 -4.77
N SER A 410 26.52 19.70 -5.40
CA SER A 410 27.57 19.01 -4.68
C SER A 410 27.69 19.70 -3.32
N SER A 411 27.63 18.92 -2.24
CA SER A 411 27.91 19.39 -0.89
C SER A 411 29.40 19.77 -0.83
N GLU A 412 29.77 20.86 -1.48
CA GLU A 412 31.10 21.41 -1.48
C GLU A 412 31.12 22.61 -0.56
N SER A 413 32.24 22.74 0.15
CA SER A 413 32.45 23.76 1.17
C SER A 413 32.27 25.15 0.55
N THR A 414 31.14 25.81 0.82
CA THR A 414 30.90 27.16 0.35
C THR A 414 31.89 28.13 1.00
N THR A 415 32.76 28.72 0.20
CA THR A 415 33.66 29.78 0.65
C THR A 415 32.94 31.11 0.58
N LYS A 416 32.61 31.70 1.75
CA LYS A 416 31.95 33.01 1.84
C LYS A 416 32.98 34.12 1.94
N ILE A 417 32.92 35.09 1.03
CA ILE A 417 33.73 36.29 1.01
C ILE A 417 32.90 37.45 1.57
N GLY A 418 33.27 37.90 2.77
CA GLY A 418 32.66 39.01 3.47
C GLY A 418 33.11 40.37 2.94
N THR A 419 32.54 41.44 3.49
CA THR A 419 32.74 42.82 3.02
C THR A 419 34.20 43.31 3.09
N THR A 420 35.03 42.72 3.95
CA THR A 420 36.44 43.12 4.18
C THR A 420 37.47 42.19 3.55
N ASP A 421 37.04 41.08 2.98
CA ASP A 421 37.95 40.03 2.52
C ASP A 421 38.59 40.38 1.16
N SER A 422 39.77 39.79 0.92
CA SER A 422 40.48 39.89 -0.35
C SER A 422 39.78 39.03 -1.41
N ILE A 423 39.64 39.55 -2.63
CA ILE A 423 38.87 38.91 -3.71
C ILE A 423 39.75 38.38 -4.86
N ASN A 424 41.06 38.66 -4.84
CA ASN A 424 41.96 38.28 -5.94
C ASN A 424 42.36 36.79 -5.87
N ASN A 425 42.10 36.03 -6.95
CA ASN A 425 42.47 34.62 -7.15
C ASN A 425 41.98 33.67 -6.05
N ILE A 426 40.68 33.71 -5.81
CA ILE A 426 40.02 32.99 -4.71
C ILE A 426 39.75 31.50 -5.00
N GLY A 427 39.83 31.04 -6.25
CA GLY A 427 39.59 29.62 -6.58
C GLY A 427 40.84 28.75 -6.63
N THR A 428 40.55 27.45 -6.65
CA THR A 428 41.45 26.30 -6.59
C THR A 428 41.23 25.41 -7.81
N SER A 429 42.09 24.41 -8.03
CA SER A 429 41.97 23.50 -9.18
C SER A 429 40.99 22.35 -8.93
N GLY A 430 39.93 22.58 -8.16
CA GLY A 430 38.84 21.64 -7.92
C GLY A 430 37.53 22.42 -7.85
N ASN A 431 36.41 21.72 -7.86
CA ASN A 431 35.10 22.36 -7.84
C ASN A 431 34.93 23.26 -6.59
N ASP A 432 34.73 24.55 -6.84
CA ASP A 432 34.60 25.57 -5.82
C ASP A 432 33.21 26.20 -5.84
N THR A 433 32.55 26.29 -4.68
CA THR A 433 31.35 27.14 -4.52
C THR A 433 31.72 28.38 -3.71
N ILE A 434 31.64 29.55 -4.34
CA ILE A 434 32.07 30.82 -3.76
C ILE A 434 30.93 31.84 -3.74
N GLU A 435 30.65 32.36 -2.55
CA GLU A 435 29.61 33.39 -2.34
C GLU A 435 30.25 34.72 -1.95
N VAL A 436 30.05 35.75 -2.76
CA VAL A 436 30.63 37.08 -2.58
C VAL A 436 29.56 38.07 -2.13
N ASN A 437 29.63 38.47 -0.86
CA ASN A 437 28.70 39.40 -0.23
C ASN A 437 29.23 40.85 -0.19
N LYS A 438 30.09 41.20 -1.16
CA LYS A 438 30.82 42.46 -1.24
C LYS A 438 30.60 43.13 -2.59
N GLU A 439 30.45 44.46 -2.60
CA GLU A 439 30.43 45.24 -3.84
C GLU A 439 31.81 45.18 -4.51
N LEU A 440 31.86 44.78 -5.77
CA LEU A 440 33.11 44.62 -6.52
C LEU A 440 33.32 45.82 -7.44
N VAL A 441 34.48 46.47 -7.32
CA VAL A 441 34.75 47.75 -8.01
C VAL A 441 36.19 47.85 -8.51
N MET A 442 36.46 48.75 -9.46
CA MET A 442 37.82 49.22 -9.79
C MET A 442 38.85 48.14 -10.18
N ASN A 443 38.49 47.20 -11.06
CA ASN A 443 39.31 46.09 -11.55
C ASN A 443 39.60 44.97 -10.53
N ASP A 444 38.70 44.75 -9.57
CA ASP A 444 38.68 43.48 -8.83
C ASP A 444 38.68 42.29 -9.81
N LYS A 445 39.54 41.29 -9.55
CA LYS A 445 39.70 40.09 -10.39
C LYS A 445 39.29 38.83 -9.64
N ILE A 446 38.33 38.08 -10.16
CA ILE A 446 38.01 36.71 -9.75
C ILE A 446 38.59 35.75 -10.77
N ASP A 447 39.22 34.69 -10.27
CA ASP A 447 39.91 33.65 -11.05
C ASP A 447 39.67 32.33 -10.29
N LEU A 448 38.85 31.43 -10.86
CA LEU A 448 38.41 30.21 -10.18
C LEU A 448 39.28 28.98 -10.50
N LYS A 449 39.81 28.90 -11.72
CA LYS A 449 40.76 27.91 -12.23
C LYS A 449 40.06 26.67 -12.84
N ASP A 450 40.52 25.47 -12.52
CA ASP A 450 40.00 24.24 -13.14
C ASP A 450 39.03 23.59 -12.14
N GLY A 451 37.83 23.23 -12.54
CA GLY A 451 36.79 22.71 -11.65
C GLY A 451 35.40 23.03 -12.20
N ASN A 452 34.36 22.32 -11.75
CA ASN A 452 32.98 22.76 -11.99
C ASN A 452 32.59 23.74 -10.89
N ASP A 453 32.78 25.03 -11.15
CA ASP A 453 32.73 26.07 -10.13
C ASP A 453 31.37 26.77 -10.09
N THR A 454 30.98 27.27 -8.92
CA THR A 454 29.79 28.09 -8.72
C THR A 454 30.15 29.40 -8.05
N LEU A 455 29.94 30.52 -8.74
CA LEU A 455 30.16 31.87 -8.24
C LEU A 455 28.85 32.63 -8.04
N ILE A 456 28.58 33.06 -6.80
CA ILE A 456 27.39 33.85 -6.45
C ILE A 456 27.83 35.25 -6.03
N LEU A 457 27.35 36.28 -6.73
CA LEU A 457 27.63 37.69 -6.48
C LEU A 457 26.37 38.39 -5.95
N ASN A 458 26.32 38.60 -4.63
CA ASN A 458 25.13 39.12 -3.95
C ASN A 458 25.02 40.65 -3.95
N LYS A 459 26.06 41.36 -4.37
CA LYS A 459 26.13 42.83 -4.42
C LYS A 459 26.52 43.32 -5.81
N ASN A 460 26.45 44.64 -6.00
CA ASN A 460 26.71 45.26 -7.29
C ASN A 460 28.13 44.98 -7.79
N ILE A 461 28.29 44.91 -9.10
CA ILE A 461 29.60 44.82 -9.77
C ILE A 461 29.83 46.04 -10.65
N ASN A 462 31.06 46.56 -10.67
CA ASN A 462 31.42 47.75 -11.42
C ASN A 462 32.89 47.75 -11.89
N GLN A 463 33.12 47.51 -13.18
CA GLN A 463 34.47 47.39 -13.78
C GLN A 463 35.27 46.21 -13.22
N VAL A 464 34.71 45.00 -13.24
CA VAL A 464 35.35 43.78 -12.71
C VAL A 464 35.81 42.84 -13.82
N THR A 465 36.78 41.97 -13.51
CA THR A 465 37.16 40.83 -14.37
C THR A 465 36.85 39.52 -13.67
N ILE A 466 36.13 38.62 -14.32
CA ILE A 466 35.77 37.29 -13.81
C ILE A 466 36.26 36.26 -14.83
N ASP A 467 36.97 35.25 -14.33
CA ASP A 467 37.54 34.14 -15.10
C ASP A 467 37.19 32.85 -14.35
N LEU A 468 36.38 31.96 -14.92
CA LEU A 468 35.97 30.73 -14.24
C LEU A 468 36.98 29.63 -14.56
N GLY A 469 37.23 29.34 -15.84
CA GLY A 469 38.39 28.58 -16.28
C GLY A 469 38.00 27.32 -17.04
N ASN A 470 38.33 26.13 -16.56
CA ASN A 470 37.92 24.88 -17.24
C ASN A 470 36.97 24.08 -16.35
N GLY A 471 35.83 23.66 -16.89
CA GLY A 471 34.80 22.88 -16.22
C GLY A 471 33.42 23.42 -16.56
N ASN A 472 32.37 22.76 -16.08
CA ASN A 472 31.00 23.26 -16.29
C ASN A 472 30.65 24.22 -15.14
N ASP A 473 30.76 25.51 -15.41
CA ASP A 473 30.72 26.55 -14.40
C ASP A 473 29.36 27.26 -14.32
N LYS A 474 29.05 27.80 -13.14
CA LYS A 474 27.81 28.56 -12.87
C LYS A 474 28.10 29.90 -12.22
N VAL A 475 27.62 30.99 -12.82
CA VAL A 475 27.68 32.34 -12.24
C VAL A 475 26.29 32.88 -12.00
N VAL A 476 26.01 33.37 -10.79
CA VAL A 476 24.77 34.04 -10.43
C VAL A 476 25.07 35.45 -9.93
N ILE A 477 24.52 36.46 -10.59
CA ILE A 477 24.69 37.87 -10.25
C ILE A 477 23.36 38.43 -9.76
N ASN A 478 23.25 38.61 -8.45
CA ASN A 478 22.06 39.15 -7.78
C ASN A 478 22.08 40.68 -7.67
N GLY A 479 23.27 41.28 -7.65
CA GLY A 479 23.45 42.74 -7.64
C GLY A 479 23.31 43.40 -9.01
N GLN A 480 23.24 44.73 -9.00
CA GLN A 480 23.21 45.53 -10.23
C GLN A 480 24.54 45.40 -10.99
N VAL A 481 24.46 45.25 -12.32
CA VAL A 481 25.62 45.14 -13.20
C VAL A 481 25.93 46.51 -13.79
N ASN A 482 26.97 47.17 -13.29
CA ASN A 482 27.38 48.52 -13.67
C ASN A 482 28.80 48.55 -14.28
N GLY A 483 29.21 49.65 -14.90
CA GLY A 483 30.56 49.82 -15.43
C GLY A 483 30.91 48.90 -16.60
N SER A 484 32.21 48.80 -16.91
CA SER A 484 32.72 47.97 -18.00
C SER A 484 33.27 46.64 -17.50
N ASN A 485 32.43 45.63 -17.34
CA ASN A 485 32.85 44.31 -16.82
C ASN A 485 33.33 43.39 -17.95
N ASN A 486 34.21 42.45 -17.60
CA ASN A 486 34.67 41.38 -18.48
C ASN A 486 34.51 40.04 -17.78
N ILE A 487 33.65 39.17 -18.31
CA ILE A 487 33.30 37.87 -17.74
C ILE A 487 33.64 36.80 -18.77
N ASN A 488 34.60 35.93 -18.45
CA ASN A 488 34.95 34.77 -19.27
C ASN A 488 34.49 33.51 -18.53
N LEU A 489 33.66 32.70 -19.20
CA LEU A 489 33.18 31.44 -18.63
C LEU A 489 34.25 30.35 -18.82
N GLY A 490 34.74 30.16 -20.05
CA GLY A 490 35.96 29.40 -20.30
C GLY A 490 35.70 28.18 -21.16
N SER A 491 36.09 26.98 -20.70
CA SER A 491 35.82 25.73 -21.44
C SER A 491 34.89 24.84 -20.63
N GLY A 492 33.78 24.38 -21.22
CA GLY A 492 32.75 23.58 -20.55
C GLY A 492 31.36 24.04 -20.95
N ASP A 493 30.32 23.37 -20.46
CA ASP A 493 28.94 23.81 -20.67
C ASP A 493 28.55 24.77 -19.54
N ASP A 494 28.73 26.08 -19.75
CA ASP A 494 28.65 27.08 -18.69
C ASP A 494 27.29 27.81 -18.59
N VAL A 495 26.96 28.26 -17.38
CA VAL A 495 25.71 28.99 -17.10
C VAL A 495 26.00 30.31 -16.39
N ILE A 496 25.51 31.42 -16.94
CA ILE A 496 25.49 32.72 -16.26
C ILE A 496 24.07 33.26 -16.12
N LYS A 497 23.71 33.71 -14.91
CA LYS A 497 22.42 34.29 -14.60
C LYS A 497 22.56 35.69 -14.04
N ILE A 498 21.89 36.66 -14.68
CA ILE A 498 21.83 38.06 -14.25
C ILE A 498 20.42 38.35 -13.73
N ASN A 499 20.27 38.37 -12.41
CA ASN A 499 18.98 38.52 -11.73
C ASN A 499 18.53 39.99 -11.57
N ASN A 500 19.38 40.95 -11.95
CA ASN A 500 19.13 42.38 -11.75
C ASN A 500 19.37 43.19 -13.04
N VAL A 501 19.16 44.50 -12.97
CA VAL A 501 19.31 45.40 -14.11
C VAL A 501 20.77 45.62 -14.51
N VAL A 502 21.00 45.78 -15.81
CA VAL A 502 22.29 46.16 -16.37
C VAL A 502 22.28 47.64 -16.70
N THR A 503 23.12 48.43 -16.02
CA THR A 503 23.22 49.89 -16.22
C THR A 503 24.53 50.33 -16.87
N GLY A 504 25.52 49.43 -16.98
CA GLY A 504 26.81 49.66 -17.62
C GLY A 504 27.03 48.81 -18.89
N ASN A 505 28.26 48.76 -19.40
CA ASN A 505 28.62 47.92 -20.56
C ASN A 505 29.34 46.64 -20.13
N THR A 506 28.67 45.50 -20.12
CA THR A 506 29.27 44.21 -19.72
C THR A 506 29.63 43.39 -20.95
N HIS A 507 30.82 42.79 -20.95
CA HIS A 507 31.24 41.79 -21.94
C HIS A 507 31.21 40.41 -21.30
N ILE A 508 30.57 39.46 -21.97
CA ILE A 508 30.46 38.06 -21.59
C ILE A 508 31.00 37.23 -22.73
N ASN A 509 31.91 36.32 -22.44
CA ASN A 509 32.44 35.36 -23.39
C ASN A 509 32.16 33.96 -22.86
N GLY A 510 31.37 33.17 -23.59
CA GLY A 510 31.07 31.78 -23.22
C GLY A 510 32.34 30.94 -23.33
N GLY A 511 32.79 30.73 -24.57
CA GLY A 511 34.08 30.08 -24.83
C GLY A 511 33.87 28.75 -25.55
N ASP A 512 34.53 27.69 -25.11
CA ASP A 512 34.43 26.37 -25.73
C ASP A 512 33.39 25.52 -24.99
N GLY A 513 32.22 25.26 -25.58
CA GLY A 513 31.21 24.36 -25.01
C GLY A 513 29.79 24.78 -25.39
N LYS A 514 28.79 24.46 -24.55
CA LYS A 514 27.42 24.95 -24.71
C LYS A 514 27.05 25.92 -23.60
N ASP A 515 27.14 27.20 -23.90
CA ASP A 515 27.00 28.24 -22.90
C ASP A 515 25.61 28.89 -22.91
N THR A 516 25.09 29.15 -21.70
CA THR A 516 23.75 29.71 -21.51
C THR A 516 23.78 30.97 -20.63
N LEU A 517 23.23 32.07 -21.14
CA LEU A 517 23.00 33.30 -20.39
C LEU A 517 21.52 33.50 -20.09
N TYR A 518 21.18 33.58 -18.80
CA TYR A 518 19.85 33.91 -18.29
C TYR A 518 19.74 35.38 -17.91
N LEU A 519 18.71 36.05 -18.42
CA LEU A 519 18.38 37.45 -18.15
C LEU A 519 17.04 37.55 -17.42
N SER A 520 16.99 38.39 -16.38
CA SER A 520 15.81 38.55 -15.52
C SER A 520 14.59 39.18 -16.18
N GLY A 521 14.76 40.04 -17.20
CA GLY A 521 13.65 40.68 -17.91
C GLY A 521 13.04 39.80 -19.00
N ASN A 522 11.81 40.10 -19.40
CA ASN A 522 11.19 39.47 -20.57
C ASN A 522 11.96 39.87 -21.83
N LYS A 523 11.81 39.13 -22.95
CA LYS A 523 12.52 39.46 -24.20
C LYS A 523 12.17 40.86 -24.72
N SER A 524 10.96 41.34 -24.41
CA SER A 524 10.51 42.70 -24.68
C SER A 524 11.24 43.78 -23.89
N ASP A 525 11.90 43.44 -22.79
CA ASP A 525 12.60 44.40 -21.92
C ASP A 525 14.01 44.71 -22.43
N TYR A 526 14.37 44.12 -23.58
CA TYR A 526 15.68 44.24 -24.19
C TYR A 526 15.62 44.79 -25.61
N ILE A 527 16.65 45.53 -26.01
CA ILE A 527 16.86 46.02 -27.39
C ILE A 527 18.04 45.26 -27.97
N PHE A 528 17.81 44.51 -29.04
CA PHE A 528 18.88 43.89 -29.82
C PHE A 528 19.57 44.95 -30.67
N ASN A 529 20.81 45.29 -30.32
CA ASN A 529 21.61 46.27 -31.06
C ASN A 529 22.11 45.66 -32.37
N TRP A 530 22.63 44.43 -32.30
CA TRP A 530 23.02 43.58 -33.43
C TRP A 530 23.23 42.14 -32.95
N GLN A 531 23.17 41.17 -33.87
CA GLN A 531 23.41 39.76 -33.58
C GLN A 531 23.91 39.03 -34.85
N THR A 532 24.84 38.09 -34.67
CA THR A 532 25.25 37.09 -35.65
C THR A 532 24.95 35.69 -35.11
N ASN A 533 24.79 34.72 -36.01
CA ASN A 533 24.67 33.31 -35.66
C ASN A 533 25.47 32.50 -36.68
N ASN A 534 26.45 31.74 -36.20
CA ASN A 534 27.27 30.87 -37.03
C ASN A 534 27.14 29.43 -36.51
N ASN A 535 26.30 28.62 -37.16
CA ASN A 535 26.04 27.22 -36.80
C ASN A 535 25.67 26.99 -35.32
N GLY A 536 24.87 27.88 -34.73
CA GLY A 536 24.37 27.70 -33.36
C GLY A 536 25.18 28.40 -32.28
N MET A 537 26.30 29.04 -32.65
CA MET A 537 27.03 30.00 -31.80
C MET A 537 26.58 31.42 -32.15
N ILE A 538 26.13 32.18 -31.15
CA ILE A 538 25.63 33.54 -31.25
C ILE A 538 26.63 34.54 -30.65
N GLU A 539 26.76 35.66 -31.36
CA GLU A 539 27.49 36.84 -30.88
C GLU A 539 26.59 38.06 -31.09
N GLY A 540 26.69 39.06 -30.22
CA GLY A 540 25.82 40.22 -30.34
C GLY A 540 25.93 41.21 -29.22
N SER A 541 25.02 42.19 -29.29
CA SER A 541 24.86 43.18 -28.23
C SER A 541 23.38 43.44 -27.97
N ILE A 542 23.01 43.41 -26.69
CA ILE A 542 21.67 43.68 -26.20
C ILE A 542 21.72 44.84 -25.21
N THR A 543 20.74 45.76 -25.26
CA THR A 543 20.55 46.82 -24.27
C THR A 543 19.38 46.49 -23.35
N ASP A 544 19.59 46.54 -22.04
CA ASP A 544 18.53 46.47 -21.03
C ASP A 544 17.74 47.79 -21.02
N LYS A 545 16.43 47.76 -21.29
CA LYS A 545 15.60 48.97 -21.34
C LYS A 545 15.38 49.59 -19.96
N LYS A 546 15.39 48.79 -18.90
CA LYS A 546 15.15 49.23 -17.53
C LYS A 546 16.40 49.86 -16.94
N GLY A 547 17.56 49.25 -17.16
CA GLY A 547 18.84 49.76 -16.69
C GLY A 547 19.56 50.73 -17.63
N GLY A 548 19.30 50.65 -18.93
CA GLY A 548 19.94 51.46 -19.98
C GLY A 548 21.35 51.00 -20.37
N GLY A 549 21.88 49.95 -19.74
CA GLY A 549 23.20 49.37 -20.01
C GLY A 549 23.19 48.34 -21.14
N THR A 550 24.38 47.99 -21.63
CA THR A 550 24.58 47.04 -22.74
C THR A 550 25.28 45.77 -22.27
N ILE A 551 24.85 44.63 -22.78
CA ILE A 551 25.51 43.33 -22.66
C ILE A 551 26.04 42.98 -24.06
N GLN A 552 27.36 42.84 -24.18
CA GLN A 552 28.02 42.27 -25.35
C GLN A 552 28.32 40.81 -25.02
N TYR A 553 27.84 39.90 -25.85
CA TYR A 553 28.03 38.47 -25.67
C TYR A 553 28.75 37.90 -26.90
N ASN A 554 29.75 37.07 -26.65
CA ASN A 554 30.52 36.37 -27.69
C ASN A 554 30.60 34.88 -27.33
N GLN A 555 30.70 34.03 -28.36
CA GLN A 555 30.83 32.58 -28.21
C GLN A 555 29.80 31.99 -27.23
N MET A 556 28.52 32.37 -27.38
CA MET A 556 27.42 31.83 -26.58
C MET A 556 26.55 30.92 -27.45
N GLU A 557 25.88 29.92 -26.90
CA GLU A 557 24.94 29.09 -27.65
C GLU A 557 23.50 29.51 -27.40
N THR A 558 23.17 29.93 -26.16
CA THR A 558 21.80 30.23 -25.75
C THR A 558 21.71 31.49 -24.89
N ILE A 559 20.71 32.34 -25.13
CA ILE A 559 20.26 33.37 -24.18
C ILE A 559 18.79 33.14 -23.87
N VAL A 560 18.45 33.10 -22.57
CA VAL A 560 17.10 32.87 -22.05
C VAL A 560 16.61 34.13 -21.32
N PHE A 561 15.36 34.50 -21.54
CA PHE A 561 14.70 35.68 -20.97
C PHE A 561 13.71 35.27 -19.86
N GLY A 562 13.31 36.23 -19.02
CA GLY A 562 12.40 36.03 -17.89
C GLY A 562 10.99 35.54 -18.25
N ASP A 563 10.58 35.68 -19.51
CA ASP A 563 9.34 35.10 -20.05
C ASP A 563 9.50 33.65 -20.54
N GLY A 564 10.67 33.04 -20.32
CA GLY A 564 11.03 31.71 -20.78
C GLY A 564 11.36 31.62 -22.27
N SER A 565 11.22 32.71 -23.03
CA SER A 565 11.66 32.74 -24.43
C SER A 565 13.19 32.72 -24.52
N TYR A 566 13.72 32.25 -25.64
CA TYR A 566 15.17 32.17 -25.84
C TYR A 566 15.59 32.53 -27.27
N ILE A 567 16.90 32.69 -27.46
CA ILE A 567 17.58 32.83 -28.75
C ILE A 567 18.81 31.93 -28.78
N GLY A 568 19.19 31.51 -29.98
CA GLY A 568 20.26 30.53 -30.15
C GLY A 568 19.72 29.11 -30.13
N GLN A 569 20.40 28.20 -29.45
CA GLN A 569 20.01 26.79 -29.32
C GLN A 569 18.93 26.60 -28.25
N LYS A 570 18.29 25.42 -28.21
CA LYS A 570 17.32 25.09 -27.14
C LYS A 570 18.09 25.12 -25.80
N PRO A 571 17.56 25.78 -24.75
CA PRO A 571 18.18 25.77 -23.44
C PRO A 571 18.44 24.34 -22.97
N GLN A 572 19.60 24.12 -22.37
CA GLN A 572 19.90 22.87 -21.70
C GLN A 572 18.93 22.70 -20.52
N GLU A 573 18.24 21.55 -20.48
CA GLU A 573 17.37 21.20 -19.35
C GLU A 573 18.27 21.01 -18.12
N GLU A 574 18.09 21.82 -17.06
CA GLU A 574 18.74 21.56 -15.77
C GLU A 574 18.27 20.18 -15.28
N ALA A 575 19.20 19.34 -14.80
CA ALA A 575 18.82 18.05 -14.24
C ALA A 575 17.83 18.28 -13.07
N PRO A 576 16.72 17.52 -13.01
CA PRO A 576 15.71 17.72 -11.98
C PRO A 576 16.30 17.48 -10.59
N ALA A 577 15.82 18.24 -9.61
CA ALA A 577 16.19 18.05 -8.21
C ALA A 577 15.92 16.60 -7.78
N GLN A 578 16.79 16.04 -6.95
CA GLN A 578 16.69 14.67 -6.45
C GLN A 578 16.63 14.65 -4.93
N THR A 579 15.80 13.78 -4.38
CA THR A 579 15.79 13.40 -2.98
C THR A 579 16.67 12.18 -2.76
N ILE A 580 17.49 12.21 -1.70
CA ILE A 580 18.40 11.13 -1.34
C ILE A 580 17.86 10.39 -0.12
N PHE A 581 17.74 9.07 -0.24
CA PHE A 581 17.44 8.14 0.84
C PHE A 581 18.63 7.23 1.13
N LYS A 582 18.87 6.95 2.41
CA LYS A 582 19.71 5.83 2.86
C LYS A 582 18.82 4.61 2.99
N VAL A 583 19.25 3.50 2.41
CA VAL A 583 18.55 2.21 2.50
C VAL A 583 19.49 1.23 3.21
N ASP A 584 19.25 1.01 4.49
CA ASP A 584 20.01 0.08 5.31
C ASP A 584 19.49 -1.34 5.06
N ILE A 585 20.35 -2.23 4.55
CA ILE A 585 19.98 -3.62 4.26
C ILE A 585 20.82 -4.61 5.04
N SER A 586 20.23 -5.75 5.38
CA SER A 586 20.96 -6.94 5.77
C SER A 586 20.27 -8.21 5.28
N ALA A 587 21.05 -9.23 4.98
CA ALA A 587 20.55 -10.57 4.68
C ALA A 587 21.60 -11.60 5.08
N ALA A 588 21.21 -12.72 5.67
CA ALA A 588 22.12 -13.79 6.05
C ALA A 588 21.47 -15.17 5.93
N LEU A 589 22.26 -16.15 5.49
CA LEU A 589 21.89 -17.56 5.56
C LEU A 589 21.78 -18.01 7.01
N THR A 590 20.94 -19.01 7.24
CA THR A 590 20.83 -19.67 8.53
C THR A 590 21.79 -20.87 8.58
N ASP A 591 21.90 -21.64 7.50
CA ASP A 591 23.01 -22.56 7.28
C ASP A 591 24.25 -21.83 6.74
N THR A 592 25.40 -22.13 7.33
CA THR A 592 26.69 -21.51 6.97
C THR A 592 27.80 -22.54 6.74
N ASP A 593 27.46 -23.83 6.66
CA ASP A 593 28.44 -24.90 6.43
C ASP A 593 28.96 -24.93 4.97
N GLY A 594 28.28 -24.21 4.07
CA GLY A 594 28.64 -24.00 2.67
C GLY A 594 27.76 -24.76 1.67
N SER A 595 26.79 -25.54 2.15
CA SER A 595 25.66 -26.13 1.43
C SER A 595 24.83 -25.08 0.65
N GLU A 596 24.59 -23.93 1.27
CA GLU A 596 23.68 -22.91 0.77
C GLU A 596 24.34 -21.73 0.05
N THR A 597 23.57 -21.11 -0.84
CA THR A 597 23.93 -19.83 -1.49
C THR A 597 22.87 -18.77 -1.27
N LEU A 598 23.30 -17.54 -0.99
CA LEU A 598 22.43 -16.38 -0.75
C LEU A 598 22.25 -15.55 -2.03
N SER A 599 21.01 -15.19 -2.32
CA SER A 599 20.66 -14.19 -3.34
C SER A 599 19.72 -13.13 -2.75
N VAL A 600 19.88 -11.87 -3.17
CA VAL A 600 19.15 -10.73 -2.59
C VAL A 600 18.62 -9.81 -3.68
N ILE A 601 17.33 -9.51 -3.61
CA ILE A 601 16.61 -8.63 -4.55
C ILE A 601 15.86 -7.57 -3.75
N ILE A 602 15.93 -6.31 -4.19
CA ILE A 602 15.14 -5.19 -3.66
C ILE A 602 14.08 -4.84 -4.70
N LYS A 603 12.81 -4.95 -4.32
CA LYS A 603 11.62 -4.70 -5.13
C LYS A 603 10.98 -3.36 -4.75
N ASN A 604 10.00 -2.93 -5.54
CA ASN A 604 9.25 -1.68 -5.36
C ASN A 604 10.11 -0.40 -5.36
N VAL A 605 11.31 -0.47 -5.93
CA VAL A 605 12.15 0.71 -6.15
C VAL A 605 11.48 1.60 -7.21
N PRO A 606 11.29 2.92 -6.97
CA PRO A 606 10.65 3.80 -7.95
C PRO A 606 11.33 3.72 -9.32
N ALA A 607 10.54 3.74 -10.39
CA ALA A 607 11.05 3.54 -11.75
C ALA A 607 12.12 4.57 -12.13
N SER A 608 11.98 5.80 -11.65
CA SER A 608 12.91 6.92 -11.85
C SER A 608 14.10 6.94 -10.88
N ALA A 609 14.09 6.10 -9.84
CA ALA A 609 15.14 6.06 -8.85
C ALA A 609 16.40 5.34 -9.36
N THR A 610 17.54 5.72 -8.81
CA THR A 610 18.79 4.96 -8.87
C THR A 610 19.18 4.49 -7.47
N LEU A 611 19.67 3.25 -7.36
CA LEU A 611 20.16 2.66 -6.12
C LEU A 611 21.65 2.36 -6.26
N GLU A 612 22.46 2.93 -5.39
CA GLU A 612 23.92 2.87 -5.42
C GLU A 612 24.45 2.24 -4.14
N SER A 613 25.50 1.43 -4.26
CA SER A 613 26.22 0.82 -3.14
C SER A 613 27.69 1.21 -3.21
N SER A 614 28.31 1.39 -2.05
CA SER A 614 29.77 1.56 -1.94
C SER A 614 30.51 0.24 -1.71
N LYS A 615 29.78 -0.86 -1.43
CA LYS A 615 30.34 -2.13 -0.97
C LYS A 615 30.03 -3.31 -1.90
N TYR A 616 28.84 -3.37 -2.48
CA TYR A 616 28.35 -4.45 -3.34
C TYR A 616 28.02 -3.92 -4.75
N GLU A 617 28.04 -4.80 -5.75
CA GLU A 617 27.53 -4.44 -7.07
C GLU A 617 25.99 -4.53 -7.03
N VAL A 618 25.31 -3.45 -7.42
CA VAL A 618 23.84 -3.39 -7.46
C VAL A 618 23.41 -3.10 -8.89
N SER A 619 22.51 -3.91 -9.45
CA SER A 619 22.07 -3.81 -10.84
C SER A 619 20.55 -3.79 -10.96
N LYS A 620 20.03 -2.89 -11.80
CA LYS A 620 18.59 -2.76 -12.09
C LYS A 620 18.15 -3.84 -13.09
N ASN A 621 17.09 -4.57 -12.75
CA ASN A 621 16.45 -5.59 -13.57
C ASN A 621 15.41 -4.96 -14.51
N SER A 622 14.95 -5.73 -15.52
CA SER A 622 13.98 -5.25 -16.52
C SER A 622 12.59 -4.97 -15.94
N ASP A 623 12.26 -5.54 -14.78
CA ASP A 623 11.00 -5.34 -14.06
C ASP A 623 11.05 -4.16 -13.08
N GLY A 624 12.19 -3.45 -12.99
CA GLY A 624 12.40 -2.32 -12.08
C GLY A 624 13.00 -2.69 -10.72
N SER A 625 13.07 -3.98 -10.36
CA SER A 625 13.75 -4.43 -9.14
C SER A 625 15.28 -4.29 -9.24
N TYR A 626 15.99 -4.35 -8.11
CA TYR A 626 17.44 -4.27 -8.03
C TYR A 626 18.03 -5.54 -7.43
N THR A 627 18.97 -6.16 -8.14
CA THR A 627 19.74 -7.29 -7.62
C THR A 627 20.96 -6.79 -6.87
N VAL A 628 21.13 -7.19 -5.60
CA VAL A 628 22.36 -6.96 -4.84
C VAL A 628 23.25 -8.18 -5.01
N LYS A 629 24.37 -8.03 -5.73
CA LYS A 629 25.26 -9.15 -6.04
C LYS A 629 26.00 -9.61 -4.78
N VAL A 630 25.61 -10.78 -4.29
CA VAL A 630 26.32 -11.46 -3.20
C VAL A 630 27.61 -12.07 -3.75
N PRO A 631 28.81 -11.73 -3.21
CA PRO A 631 30.05 -12.37 -3.61
C PRO A 631 30.04 -13.87 -3.34
N GLN A 632 30.74 -14.65 -4.17
CA GLN A 632 30.76 -16.11 -4.05
C GLN A 632 31.28 -16.55 -2.67
N GLY A 633 30.51 -17.38 -1.98
CA GLY A 633 30.86 -17.94 -0.67
C GLY A 633 30.57 -17.04 0.53
N GLU A 634 30.02 -15.84 0.32
CA GLU A 634 29.53 -15.00 1.43
C GLU A 634 28.21 -15.55 1.97
N THR A 635 28.13 -15.73 3.28
CA THR A 635 26.93 -16.21 3.97
C THR A 635 26.04 -15.07 4.46
N SER A 636 26.52 -13.82 4.39
CA SER A 636 25.73 -12.65 4.77
C SER A 636 26.18 -11.39 4.03
N ILE A 637 25.25 -10.45 3.88
CA ILE A 637 25.52 -9.10 3.43
C ILE A 637 24.92 -8.08 4.38
N SER A 638 25.58 -6.92 4.47
CA SER A 638 25.02 -5.73 5.13
C SER A 638 25.64 -4.49 4.53
N ASP A 639 24.79 -3.52 4.18
CA ASP A 639 25.20 -2.26 3.57
C ASP A 639 24.21 -1.12 3.85
N LYS A 640 24.65 0.11 3.59
CA LYS A 640 23.85 1.33 3.62
C LYS A 640 23.80 1.90 2.20
N LEU A 641 22.84 1.46 1.40
CA LEU A 641 22.68 1.89 0.02
C LEU A 641 22.24 3.36 -0.04
N THR A 642 22.56 4.03 -1.14
CA THR A 642 22.09 5.38 -1.44
C THR A 642 21.09 5.30 -2.57
N MET A 643 19.84 5.64 -2.31
CA MET A 643 18.80 5.77 -3.33
C MET A 643 18.61 7.24 -3.68
N LYS A 644 18.64 7.58 -4.96
CA LYS A 644 18.35 8.92 -5.47
C LYS A 644 17.06 8.86 -6.27
N VAL A 645 16.08 9.67 -5.90
CA VAL A 645 14.75 9.70 -6.52
C VAL A 645 14.50 11.14 -6.98
N PRO A 646 14.04 11.40 -8.21
CA PRO A 646 13.57 12.73 -8.58
C PRO A 646 12.58 13.27 -7.56
N GLN A 647 12.67 14.55 -7.20
CA GLN A 647 11.93 15.15 -6.09
C GLN A 647 10.41 14.97 -6.23
N GLU A 648 9.91 15.03 -7.46
CA GLU A 648 8.50 14.80 -7.80
C GLU A 648 8.01 13.36 -7.52
N ASP A 649 8.91 12.38 -7.60
CA ASP A 649 8.64 10.96 -7.39
C ASP A 649 9.06 10.48 -5.99
N ALA A 650 9.61 11.35 -5.15
CA ALA A 650 10.19 11.02 -3.85
C ALA A 650 9.14 10.89 -2.72
N LYS A 651 7.90 10.52 -3.05
CA LYS A 651 6.78 10.36 -2.13
C LYS A 651 6.38 8.89 -2.03
N ASN A 652 5.92 8.46 -0.85
CA ASN A 652 5.35 7.12 -0.63
C ASN A 652 6.27 5.97 -1.06
N ILE A 653 7.54 6.09 -0.70
CA ILE A 653 8.55 5.08 -1.01
C ILE A 653 8.33 3.86 -0.12
N ASN A 654 7.87 2.77 -0.72
CA ASN A 654 7.74 1.46 -0.08
C ASN A 654 8.70 0.49 -0.75
N LEU A 655 9.73 0.06 -0.02
CA LEU A 655 10.71 -0.90 -0.51
C LEU A 655 10.45 -2.28 0.11
N GLN A 656 10.62 -3.32 -0.71
CA GLN A 656 10.64 -4.70 -0.23
C GLN A 656 12.01 -5.30 -0.52
N ILE A 657 12.62 -5.98 0.45
CA ILE A 657 13.79 -6.82 0.23
C ILE A 657 13.36 -8.29 0.27
N GLU A 658 13.92 -9.11 -0.61
CA GLU A 658 13.78 -10.55 -0.63
C GLU A 658 15.17 -11.17 -0.57
N ALA A 659 15.42 -12.00 0.44
CA ALA A 659 16.57 -12.86 0.53
C ALA A 659 16.15 -14.30 0.24
N LYS A 660 16.92 -15.00 -0.60
CA LYS A 660 16.69 -16.40 -0.96
C LYS A 660 17.94 -17.22 -0.66
N ALA A 661 17.78 -18.20 0.22
CA ALA A 661 18.74 -19.27 0.48
C ALA A 661 18.44 -20.43 -0.45
N THR A 662 19.44 -20.93 -1.17
CA THR A 662 19.30 -22.00 -2.16
C THR A 662 20.33 -23.06 -1.94
N GLU A 663 19.89 -24.31 -1.83
CA GLU A 663 20.76 -25.46 -1.71
C GLU A 663 21.58 -25.69 -2.98
N ALA A 664 22.87 -25.97 -2.78
CA ALA A 664 23.77 -26.34 -3.86
C ALA A 664 23.74 -27.86 -4.13
N ARG A 665 23.48 -28.67 -3.10
CA ARG A 665 23.35 -30.14 -3.21
C ARG A 665 21.89 -30.53 -3.40
N ASP A 666 21.64 -31.48 -4.29
CA ASP A 666 20.32 -32.07 -4.56
C ASP A 666 19.19 -31.11 -5.01
N ASN A 667 19.52 -29.92 -5.52
CA ASN A 667 18.56 -28.94 -6.06
C ASN A 667 18.33 -29.08 -7.59
N GLU A 668 18.28 -30.31 -8.11
CA GLU A 668 18.16 -30.57 -9.56
C GLU A 668 16.82 -30.09 -10.16
N ASP A 669 15.77 -30.01 -9.34
CA ASP A 669 14.44 -29.53 -9.75
C ASP A 669 14.23 -28.01 -9.56
N GLY A 670 15.20 -27.33 -8.93
CA GLY A 670 15.16 -25.89 -8.65
C GLY A 670 14.20 -25.46 -7.54
N GLN A 671 13.67 -26.40 -6.75
CA GLN A 671 12.69 -26.12 -5.70
C GLN A 671 13.28 -26.15 -4.29
N ASN A 672 14.53 -26.56 -4.12
CA ASN A 672 15.20 -26.61 -2.83
C ASN A 672 15.76 -25.22 -2.46
N PHE A 673 14.84 -24.33 -2.09
CA PHE A 673 15.16 -22.99 -1.63
C PHE A 673 14.12 -22.50 -0.60
N LYS A 674 14.53 -21.54 0.22
CA LYS A 674 13.62 -20.76 1.06
C LYS A 674 13.84 -19.28 0.85
N THR A 675 12.80 -18.51 1.10
CA THR A 675 12.81 -17.06 0.96
C THR A 675 12.37 -16.40 2.25
N ALA A 676 12.99 -15.28 2.57
CA ALA A 676 12.49 -14.34 3.56
C ALA A 676 12.33 -12.97 2.92
N THR A 677 11.34 -12.21 3.38
CA THR A 677 11.07 -10.86 2.90
C THR A 677 10.96 -9.90 4.08
N ASP A 678 11.42 -8.67 3.90
CA ASP A 678 11.15 -7.56 4.78
C ASP A 678 10.69 -6.34 3.97
N ASN A 679 9.92 -5.45 4.58
CA ASN A 679 9.39 -4.25 3.91
C ASN A 679 9.64 -3.03 4.78
N THR A 680 9.92 -1.90 4.15
CA THR A 680 10.03 -0.62 4.82
C THR A 680 9.36 0.47 4.00
N THR A 681 8.73 1.41 4.68
CA THR A 681 8.16 2.59 4.07
C THR A 681 8.84 3.83 4.65
N ASP A 682 9.02 4.84 3.82
CA ASP A 682 9.54 6.12 4.26
C ASP A 682 8.60 6.75 5.31
N LYS A 683 9.11 6.91 6.54
CA LYS A 683 8.40 7.52 7.67
C LYS A 683 8.65 9.02 7.79
N THR A 684 9.05 9.66 6.71
CA THR A 684 9.30 11.09 6.70
C THR A 684 7.96 11.81 6.82
N SER A 685 7.79 12.59 7.89
CA SER A 685 6.66 13.52 8.02
C SER A 685 6.65 14.56 6.91
N THR A 686 5.49 14.80 6.33
CA THR A 686 5.26 15.72 5.23
C THR A 686 4.11 16.66 5.52
N LEU A 687 4.11 17.80 4.82
CA LEU A 687 2.98 18.71 4.71
C LEU A 687 2.49 18.63 3.27
N VAL A 688 1.26 18.17 3.07
CA VAL A 688 0.62 18.09 1.75
C VAL A 688 -0.60 19.00 1.76
N VAL A 689 -0.69 19.86 0.74
CA VAL A 689 -1.81 20.77 0.55
C VAL A 689 -2.34 20.53 -0.86
N GLY A 690 -3.61 20.16 -0.98
CA GLY A 690 -4.27 20.00 -2.28
C GLY A 690 -4.67 21.34 -2.88
N SER A 691 -5.28 21.26 -4.07
CA SER A 691 -5.77 22.44 -4.78
C SER A 691 -7.21 22.75 -4.38
N ASN A 692 -7.75 23.91 -4.75
CA ASN A 692 -9.18 24.24 -4.53
C ASN A 692 -10.15 23.47 -5.44
N LYS A 693 -9.80 22.22 -5.78
CA LYS A 693 -10.54 21.29 -6.63
C LYS A 693 -10.27 19.91 -6.05
N ASP A 694 -11.22 19.01 -6.30
CA ASP A 694 -11.16 17.60 -5.90
C ASP A 694 -9.75 17.01 -6.07
N SER A 695 -9.14 16.70 -4.95
CA SER A 695 -7.78 16.22 -4.77
C SER A 695 -7.81 14.83 -4.15
N VAL A 696 -6.87 13.98 -4.57
CA VAL A 696 -6.61 12.70 -3.89
C VAL A 696 -5.27 12.83 -3.17
N ILE A 697 -5.30 12.85 -1.85
CA ILE A 697 -4.14 13.11 -0.98
C ILE A 697 -3.79 11.84 -0.20
N ASN A 698 -2.49 11.51 -0.15
CA ASN A 698 -1.98 10.38 0.62
C ASN A 698 -0.77 10.84 1.46
N GLY A 699 -0.81 10.67 2.78
CA GLY A 699 0.21 11.14 3.72
C GLY A 699 1.47 10.28 3.76
N GLY A 700 1.32 8.95 3.84
CA GLY A 700 2.43 8.02 3.81
C GLY A 700 2.54 7.23 5.11
N ALA A 701 3.76 7.02 5.61
CA ALA A 701 3.99 6.32 6.88
C ALA A 701 4.54 7.26 7.98
N GLY A 702 4.43 8.57 7.76
CA GLY A 702 5.08 9.61 8.54
C GLY A 702 4.29 10.02 9.77
N LYS A 703 4.30 11.32 10.05
CA LYS A 703 3.33 11.96 10.93
C LYS A 703 2.94 13.18 10.15
N ASP A 704 1.97 13.02 9.28
CA ASP A 704 1.75 13.90 8.16
C ASP A 704 0.72 14.98 8.53
N ILE A 705 0.80 16.11 7.83
CA ILE A 705 -0.21 17.16 7.90
C ILE A 705 -0.81 17.28 6.50
N LEU A 706 -2.09 16.96 6.40
CA LEU A 706 -2.84 16.93 5.15
C LEU A 706 -3.91 18.02 5.19
N ILE A 707 -3.97 18.83 4.15
CA ILE A 707 -4.96 19.90 3.98
C ILE A 707 -5.54 19.72 2.59
N GLY A 708 -6.85 19.50 2.46
CA GLY A 708 -7.47 19.32 1.14
C GLY A 708 -7.29 20.55 0.26
N ASP A 709 -7.63 21.73 0.77
CA ASP A 709 -7.57 22.94 -0.04
C ASP A 709 -6.55 23.98 0.38
N THR A 710 -6.00 24.64 -0.65
CA THR A 710 -5.13 25.81 -0.47
C THR A 710 -5.90 27.03 0.08
N GLY A 711 -7.20 27.14 -0.22
CA GLY A 711 -8.03 28.29 0.06
C GLY A 711 -7.68 29.49 -0.82
N GLY A 712 -8.10 30.69 -0.42
CA GLY A 712 -7.87 31.94 -1.14
C GLY A 712 -9.14 32.73 -1.42
N THR A 713 -8.96 33.92 -1.98
CA THR A 713 -10.08 34.76 -2.45
C THR A 713 -9.84 35.16 -3.89
N GLU A 714 -10.90 35.16 -4.69
CA GLU A 714 -10.89 35.78 -6.01
C GLU A 714 -11.41 37.21 -5.90
N LEU A 715 -10.70 38.13 -6.56
CA LEU A 715 -11.16 39.50 -6.72
C LEU A 715 -12.30 39.49 -7.75
N ASN A 716 -13.54 39.52 -7.29
CA ASN A 716 -14.70 39.49 -8.16
C ASN A 716 -14.97 40.90 -8.71
N VAL A 717 -14.32 41.22 -9.83
CA VAL A 717 -14.73 42.34 -10.69
C VAL A 717 -15.77 41.77 -11.65
N GLN A 718 -17.07 42.02 -11.43
CA GLN A 718 -18.15 41.38 -12.20
C GLN A 718 -17.89 41.40 -13.72
N PRO A 719 -17.56 40.24 -14.34
CA PRO A 719 -17.26 40.15 -15.76
C PRO A 719 -18.48 40.49 -16.62
N GLY A 720 -18.32 41.32 -17.64
CA GLY A 720 -19.25 41.46 -18.77
C GLY A 720 -20.31 42.56 -18.68
N LYS A 721 -20.29 43.46 -17.68
CA LYS A 721 -21.20 44.62 -17.63
C LYS A 721 -20.68 45.81 -18.42
N ASN A 722 -21.57 46.49 -19.14
CA ASN A 722 -21.22 47.73 -19.82
C ASN A 722 -21.43 48.93 -18.88
N TYR A 723 -20.62 49.98 -18.99
CA TYR A 723 -20.69 51.14 -18.11
C TYR A 723 -20.69 52.46 -18.86
N ASN A 724 -21.44 53.44 -18.35
CA ASN A 724 -21.22 54.86 -18.62
C ASN A 724 -20.64 55.51 -17.37
N ILE A 725 -19.37 55.94 -17.44
CA ILE A 725 -18.65 56.53 -16.32
C ILE A 725 -18.53 58.04 -16.53
N ALA A 726 -19.13 58.83 -15.64
CA ALA A 726 -18.95 60.27 -15.56
C ALA A 726 -17.85 60.62 -14.55
N LEU A 727 -16.75 61.19 -15.04
CA LEU A 727 -15.70 61.78 -14.22
C LEU A 727 -16.00 63.26 -14.05
N VAL A 728 -16.67 63.61 -12.95
CA VAL A 728 -17.07 64.99 -12.64
C VAL A 728 -15.96 65.61 -11.81
N VAL A 729 -15.13 66.43 -12.45
CA VAL A 729 -13.83 66.84 -11.93
C VAL A 729 -13.80 68.33 -11.64
N ASP A 730 -13.60 68.66 -10.36
CA ASP A 730 -13.41 70.03 -9.91
C ASP A 730 -12.05 70.53 -10.40
N THR A 731 -12.07 71.65 -11.11
CA THR A 731 -10.89 72.38 -11.53
C THR A 731 -10.90 73.80 -11.00
N SER A 732 -11.55 74.04 -9.86
CA SER A 732 -11.54 75.33 -9.18
C SER A 732 -10.12 75.80 -8.83
N GLY A 733 -9.97 77.10 -8.57
CA GLY A 733 -8.67 77.70 -8.28
C GLY A 733 -7.91 77.08 -7.09
N SER A 734 -8.62 76.52 -6.11
CA SER A 734 -8.06 75.83 -4.93
C SER A 734 -7.32 74.55 -5.28
N MET A 735 -7.61 73.93 -6.44
CA MET A 735 -6.92 72.72 -6.89
C MET A 735 -5.42 72.94 -7.19
N LYS A 736 -4.93 74.19 -7.18
CA LYS A 736 -3.49 74.52 -7.23
C LYS A 736 -2.76 74.28 -5.91
N GLU A 737 -3.49 74.18 -4.81
CA GLU A 737 -2.91 74.00 -3.49
C GLU A 737 -2.25 72.62 -3.34
N ALA A 738 -1.40 72.49 -2.33
CA ALA A 738 -0.72 71.24 -2.04
C ALA A 738 -1.73 70.14 -1.66
N SER A 739 -1.56 68.94 -2.21
CA SER A 739 -2.37 67.78 -1.83
C SER A 739 -1.95 67.19 -0.48
N GLY A 740 -0.70 67.40 -0.08
CA GLY A 740 -0.06 66.72 1.06
C GLY A 740 0.84 65.56 0.64
N SER A 741 0.72 65.09 -0.60
CA SER A 741 1.53 64.01 -1.18
C SER A 741 2.86 64.53 -1.76
N LYS A 742 3.88 63.67 -1.81
CA LYS A 742 5.21 63.99 -2.36
C LYS A 742 5.60 62.98 -3.44
N THR A 743 6.34 63.44 -4.44
CA THR A 743 7.00 62.54 -5.41
C THR A 743 8.10 61.72 -4.73
N VAL A 744 8.60 60.67 -5.39
CA VAL A 744 9.77 59.86 -4.97
C VAL A 744 11.01 60.74 -4.67
N TRP A 745 11.08 61.92 -5.29
CA TRP A 745 12.14 62.93 -5.09
C TRP A 745 11.82 63.98 -4.00
N GLY A 746 10.76 63.77 -3.21
CA GLY A 746 10.37 64.63 -2.09
C GLY A 746 9.66 65.94 -2.46
N THR A 747 9.23 66.12 -3.71
CA THR A 747 8.54 67.34 -4.17
C THR A 747 7.05 67.25 -3.90
N THR A 748 6.44 68.25 -3.27
CA THR A 748 4.99 68.28 -3.00
C THR A 748 4.18 68.38 -4.29
N ILE A 749 3.17 67.53 -4.43
CA ILE A 749 2.26 67.45 -5.58
C ILE A 749 1.06 68.38 -5.34
N SER A 750 0.55 69.04 -6.38
CA SER A 750 -0.68 69.85 -6.29
C SER A 750 -1.92 68.94 -6.34
N ARG A 751 -3.07 69.39 -5.82
CA ARG A 751 -4.33 68.60 -5.87
C ARG A 751 -4.75 68.29 -7.30
N ILE A 752 -4.55 69.21 -8.24
CA ILE A 752 -4.85 68.99 -9.66
C ILE A 752 -3.90 67.96 -10.30
N ASP A 753 -2.62 67.93 -9.92
CA ASP A 753 -1.69 66.91 -10.43
C ASP A 753 -2.00 65.53 -9.84
N LEU A 754 -2.36 65.49 -8.55
CA LEU A 754 -2.81 64.27 -7.87
C LEU A 754 -4.05 63.68 -8.57
N LEU A 755 -5.04 64.51 -8.84
CA LEU A 755 -6.24 64.15 -9.60
C LEU A 755 -5.89 63.57 -10.96
N LYS A 756 -5.03 64.25 -11.73
CA LYS A 756 -4.62 63.80 -13.07
C LYS A 756 -3.96 62.43 -13.03
N ASP A 757 -3.04 62.21 -12.09
CA ASP A 757 -2.33 60.93 -11.96
C ASP A 757 -3.30 59.79 -11.62
N ALA A 758 -4.23 60.01 -10.71
CA ALA A 758 -5.22 59.01 -10.33
C ALA A 758 -6.21 58.70 -11.46
N LEU A 759 -6.67 59.73 -12.19
CA LEU A 759 -7.53 59.54 -13.36
C LEU A 759 -6.82 58.83 -14.52
N LYS A 760 -5.51 59.06 -14.72
CA LYS A 760 -4.71 58.30 -15.71
C LYS A 760 -4.62 56.83 -15.33
N ASN A 761 -4.41 56.51 -14.05
CA ASN A 761 -4.41 55.14 -13.56
C ASN A 761 -5.77 54.45 -13.72
N LEU A 762 -6.86 55.14 -13.40
CA LEU A 762 -8.23 54.64 -13.64
C LEU A 762 -8.48 54.42 -15.13
N ALA A 763 -8.06 55.36 -15.99
CA ALA A 763 -8.16 55.19 -17.43
C ALA A 763 -7.40 53.94 -17.91
N ASP A 764 -6.19 53.73 -17.39
CA ASP A 764 -5.36 52.55 -17.69
C ASP A 764 -5.97 51.23 -17.20
N SER A 765 -6.71 51.20 -16.09
CA SER A 765 -7.41 50.00 -15.63
C SER A 765 -8.64 49.68 -16.49
N LEU A 766 -9.34 50.70 -16.99
CA LEU A 766 -10.55 50.54 -17.80
C LEU A 766 -10.27 50.01 -19.22
N LYS A 767 -9.04 50.12 -19.76
CA LYS A 767 -8.72 49.73 -21.16
C LYS A 767 -8.79 48.22 -21.45
N GLY A 768 -8.71 47.39 -20.40
CA GLY A 768 -8.76 45.93 -20.46
C GLY A 768 -10.05 45.33 -19.89
N HIS A 769 -11.03 46.18 -19.56
CA HIS A 769 -12.32 45.75 -19.05
C HIS A 769 -13.06 44.91 -20.12
N ASP A 770 -13.69 43.82 -19.70
CA ASP A 770 -14.28 42.82 -20.60
C ASP A 770 -15.66 43.24 -21.17
N GLY A 771 -16.39 44.10 -20.47
CA GLY A 771 -17.54 44.87 -20.95
C GLY A 771 -17.17 46.23 -21.58
N LYS A 772 -18.09 46.84 -22.33
CA LYS A 772 -17.87 48.14 -22.99
C LYS A 772 -18.00 49.30 -22.02
N VAL A 773 -16.96 50.14 -21.96
CA VAL A 773 -16.94 51.31 -21.07
C VAL A 773 -16.98 52.60 -21.89
N ASN A 774 -18.00 53.43 -21.67
CA ASN A 774 -18.03 54.81 -22.15
C ASN A 774 -17.63 55.74 -21.01
N VAL A 775 -16.65 56.62 -21.23
CA VAL A 775 -16.18 57.55 -20.21
C VAL A 775 -16.41 58.98 -20.68
N SER A 776 -16.90 59.85 -19.81
CA SER A 776 -16.93 61.29 -20.07
C SER A 776 -16.30 62.08 -18.94
N ILE A 777 -15.48 63.07 -19.30
CA ILE A 777 -14.95 64.06 -18.36
C ILE A 777 -15.88 65.28 -18.35
N ILE A 778 -16.36 65.65 -17.18
CA ILE A 778 -17.13 66.87 -16.91
C ILE A 778 -16.25 67.75 -16.02
N ASP A 779 -15.45 68.58 -16.67
CA ASP A 779 -14.60 69.60 -16.02
C ASP A 779 -15.48 70.77 -15.57
N PHE A 780 -15.45 71.09 -14.29
CA PHE A 780 -16.21 72.21 -13.74
C PHE A 780 -15.39 73.11 -12.83
N ASP A 781 -15.67 74.41 -12.92
CA ASP A 781 -15.17 75.44 -12.02
C ASP A 781 -16.34 76.36 -11.59
N THR A 782 -16.28 77.66 -11.92
CA THR A 782 -17.40 78.61 -11.84
C THR A 782 -18.59 78.14 -12.68
N LYS A 783 -18.31 77.42 -13.78
CA LYS A 783 -19.28 76.75 -14.65
C LYS A 783 -18.77 75.39 -15.08
N ALA A 784 -19.68 74.48 -15.42
CA ALA A 784 -19.33 73.22 -16.05
C ALA A 784 -19.05 73.42 -17.54
N LYS A 785 -17.96 72.83 -18.04
CA LYS A 785 -17.60 72.80 -19.46
C LYS A 785 -18.41 71.72 -20.19
N GLU A 786 -18.38 71.73 -21.53
CA GLU A 786 -19.05 70.69 -22.32
C GLU A 786 -18.40 69.31 -22.07
N PRO A 787 -19.18 68.24 -21.78
CA PRO A 787 -18.67 66.90 -21.56
C PRO A 787 -17.82 66.40 -22.71
N ILE A 788 -16.65 65.86 -22.40
CA ILE A 788 -15.77 65.23 -23.39
C ILE A 788 -15.92 63.71 -23.28
N THR A 789 -16.60 63.11 -24.26
CA THR A 789 -17.01 61.70 -24.21
C THR A 789 -16.15 60.82 -25.11
N PHE A 790 -15.78 59.66 -24.56
CA PHE A 790 -15.08 58.57 -25.23
C PHE A 790 -15.94 57.32 -25.11
N ASN A 791 -16.58 56.94 -26.22
CA ASN A 791 -17.37 55.71 -26.26
C ASN A 791 -16.47 54.52 -26.59
N ASP A 792 -16.73 53.38 -25.96
CA ASP A 792 -15.99 52.13 -26.15
C ASP A 792 -14.48 52.35 -25.93
N LEU A 793 -14.12 52.65 -24.68
CA LEU A 793 -12.74 52.91 -24.28
C LEU A 793 -11.91 51.63 -24.44
N THR A 794 -10.85 51.71 -25.23
CA THR A 794 -9.93 50.61 -25.54
C THR A 794 -8.50 51.14 -25.60
N SER A 795 -7.52 50.25 -25.71
CA SER A 795 -6.13 50.63 -25.96
C SER A 795 -5.91 51.54 -27.18
N LYS A 796 -6.90 51.70 -28.08
CA LYS A 796 -6.81 52.57 -29.27
C LYS A 796 -7.10 54.04 -29.00
N ASN A 797 -8.05 54.35 -28.11
CA ASN A 797 -8.50 55.72 -27.82
C ASN A 797 -8.12 56.19 -26.40
N ILE A 798 -7.51 55.31 -25.59
CA ILE A 798 -7.05 55.65 -24.24
C ILE A 798 -6.06 56.83 -24.20
N SER A 799 -5.17 56.93 -25.19
CA SER A 799 -4.20 58.03 -25.30
C SER A 799 -4.89 59.40 -25.47
N ASP A 800 -6.03 59.43 -26.17
CA ASP A 800 -6.81 60.66 -26.37
C ASP A 800 -7.48 61.09 -25.07
N LEU A 801 -7.98 60.14 -24.26
CA LEU A 801 -8.53 60.39 -22.93
C LEU A 801 -7.44 60.95 -21.99
N ILE A 802 -6.26 60.30 -21.95
CA ILE A 802 -5.10 60.76 -21.15
C ILE A 802 -4.72 62.19 -21.53
N THR A 803 -4.67 62.51 -22.83
CA THR A 803 -4.36 63.86 -23.33
C THR A 803 -5.37 64.91 -22.82
N LYS A 804 -6.65 64.54 -22.66
CA LYS A 804 -7.66 65.45 -22.09
C LYS A 804 -7.52 65.63 -20.58
N ILE A 805 -7.16 64.56 -19.86
CA ILE A 805 -6.85 64.63 -18.43
C ILE A 805 -5.67 65.57 -18.19
N ASP A 806 -4.59 65.44 -18.97
CA ASP A 806 -3.41 66.30 -18.84
C ASP A 806 -3.72 67.79 -19.11
N ALA A 807 -4.73 68.06 -19.94
CA ALA A 807 -5.15 69.41 -20.31
C ALA A 807 -6.00 70.14 -19.24
N LEU A 808 -6.46 69.45 -18.18
CA LEU A 808 -7.22 70.06 -17.09
C LEU A 808 -6.40 71.16 -16.37
N LYS A 809 -7.05 72.26 -16.00
CA LYS A 809 -6.39 73.44 -15.41
C LYS A 809 -7.22 74.02 -14.27
N ALA A 810 -6.56 74.22 -13.14
CA ALA A 810 -7.16 74.83 -11.96
C ALA A 810 -7.40 76.34 -12.13
N GLU A 811 -8.65 76.80 -12.17
CA GLU A 811 -9.10 78.20 -12.26
C GLU A 811 -10.54 78.40 -11.79
N GLY A 812 -11.00 79.63 -11.58
CA GLY A 812 -12.40 79.91 -11.23
C GLY A 812 -12.82 79.49 -9.81
N GLY A 813 -14.15 79.49 -9.58
CA GLY A 813 -14.79 79.03 -8.33
C GLY A 813 -15.31 77.61 -8.42
N THR A 814 -16.29 77.24 -7.58
CA THR A 814 -16.78 75.85 -7.45
C THR A 814 -18.31 75.79 -7.57
N ASN A 815 -18.84 75.29 -8.69
CA ASN A 815 -20.29 75.24 -9.00
C ASN A 815 -20.78 73.80 -9.21
N TYR A 816 -21.21 73.16 -8.11
CA TYR A 816 -21.71 71.79 -8.12
C TYR A 816 -23.03 71.64 -8.89
N GLU A 817 -23.93 72.63 -8.81
CA GLU A 817 -25.22 72.61 -9.51
C GLU A 817 -25.02 72.43 -11.00
N ASP A 818 -24.15 73.26 -11.60
CA ASP A 818 -23.91 73.23 -13.04
C ASP A 818 -23.26 71.91 -13.47
N ALA A 819 -22.33 71.39 -12.66
CA ALA A 819 -21.68 70.11 -12.89
C ALA A 819 -22.70 68.95 -12.91
N PHE A 820 -23.55 68.85 -11.88
CA PHE A 820 -24.54 67.77 -11.79
C PHE A 820 -25.62 67.85 -12.87
N LEU A 821 -26.07 69.05 -13.24
CA LEU A 821 -27.01 69.23 -14.35
C LEU A 821 -26.38 68.81 -15.68
N LYS A 822 -25.10 69.14 -15.91
CA LYS A 822 -24.40 68.76 -17.13
C LYS A 822 -24.16 67.25 -17.22
N THR A 823 -23.82 66.62 -16.10
CA THR A 823 -23.67 65.15 -16.01
C THR A 823 -24.99 64.44 -16.25
N THR A 824 -26.08 64.90 -15.63
CA THR A 824 -27.43 64.37 -15.88
C THR A 824 -27.79 64.48 -17.36
N SER A 825 -27.57 65.65 -17.97
CA SER A 825 -27.82 65.84 -19.40
C SER A 825 -26.99 64.92 -20.27
N TRP A 826 -25.75 64.59 -19.88
CA TRP A 826 -24.92 63.63 -20.59
C TRP A 826 -25.47 62.21 -20.50
N PHE A 827 -25.84 61.74 -19.32
CA PHE A 827 -26.49 60.42 -19.16
C PHE A 827 -27.79 60.33 -19.96
N ASP A 828 -28.58 61.39 -20.01
CA ASP A 828 -29.76 61.45 -20.88
C ASP A 828 -29.40 61.25 -22.36
N THR A 829 -28.25 61.77 -22.83
CA THR A 829 -27.76 61.50 -24.19
C THR A 829 -27.27 60.06 -24.40
N GLN A 830 -26.70 59.43 -23.37
CA GLN A 830 -26.25 58.04 -23.42
C GLN A 830 -27.45 57.06 -23.38
N SER A 831 -28.55 57.44 -22.73
CA SER A 831 -29.71 56.58 -22.47
C SER A 831 -30.37 55.92 -23.69
N VAL A 832 -30.15 56.48 -24.89
CA VAL A 832 -30.72 55.96 -26.15
C VAL A 832 -29.88 54.82 -26.75
N THR A 833 -28.55 54.96 -26.74
CA THR A 833 -27.63 54.02 -27.43
C THR A 833 -26.89 53.11 -26.45
N TYR A 834 -26.62 53.63 -25.25
CA TYR A 834 -25.83 53.02 -24.20
C TYR A 834 -26.60 53.11 -22.87
N GLY A 835 -27.93 52.95 -22.90
CA GLY A 835 -28.75 53.08 -21.71
C GLY A 835 -28.85 51.78 -20.90
N LYS A 836 -29.56 51.87 -19.77
CA LYS A 836 -29.88 50.71 -18.92
C LYS A 836 -30.59 49.59 -19.67
N ALA A 837 -31.44 49.92 -20.64
CA ALA A 837 -32.11 48.94 -21.51
C ALA A 837 -31.15 48.16 -22.42
N GLN A 838 -29.93 48.66 -22.64
CA GLN A 838 -28.87 48.03 -23.43
C GLN A 838 -27.79 47.37 -22.54
N GLY A 839 -28.06 47.23 -21.23
CA GLY A 839 -27.16 46.60 -20.28
C GLY A 839 -26.00 47.50 -19.80
N TYR A 840 -26.14 48.82 -19.91
CA TYR A 840 -25.19 49.78 -19.36
C TYR A 840 -25.65 50.28 -17.98
N GLU A 841 -24.76 50.26 -16.99
CA GLU A 841 -24.99 50.95 -15.72
C GLU A 841 -24.26 52.30 -15.70
N ASN A 842 -24.85 53.28 -15.02
CA ASN A 842 -24.31 54.63 -14.92
C ASN A 842 -23.56 54.79 -13.60
N LEU A 843 -22.31 55.21 -13.69
CA LEU A 843 -21.43 55.46 -12.56
C LEU A 843 -20.88 56.89 -12.64
N THR A 844 -20.82 57.58 -11.51
CA THR A 844 -20.28 58.93 -11.41
C THR A 844 -19.23 58.96 -10.31
N TYR A 845 -18.04 59.43 -10.65
CA TYR A 845 -17.05 59.84 -9.66
C TYR A 845 -17.07 61.37 -9.58
N PHE A 846 -17.49 61.89 -8.44
CA PHE A 846 -17.54 63.32 -8.17
C PHE A 846 -16.34 63.72 -7.33
N LEU A 847 -15.37 64.41 -7.94
CA LEU A 847 -14.08 64.74 -7.32
C LEU A 847 -13.98 66.25 -7.08
N THR A 848 -13.77 66.66 -5.84
CA THR A 848 -13.74 68.08 -5.44
C THR A 848 -12.79 68.36 -4.29
N ASP A 849 -12.23 69.57 -4.20
CA ASP A 849 -11.35 69.98 -3.10
C ASP A 849 -11.93 71.03 -2.14
N GLY A 850 -13.20 71.40 -2.31
CA GLY A 850 -13.83 72.43 -1.49
C GLY A 850 -15.32 72.59 -1.76
N ASP A 851 -15.97 73.39 -0.93
CA ASP A 851 -17.44 73.53 -0.89
C ASP A 851 -18.02 74.26 -2.11
N PRO A 852 -19.31 74.07 -2.45
CA PRO A 852 -19.94 74.84 -3.53
C PRO A 852 -19.98 76.33 -3.17
N THR A 853 -19.43 77.19 -4.03
CA THR A 853 -19.34 78.66 -3.83
C THR A 853 -20.07 79.47 -4.91
N PHE A 854 -20.60 78.76 -5.92
CA PHE A 854 -21.36 79.31 -7.03
C PHE A 854 -22.59 78.43 -7.32
N SER A 855 -23.61 79.07 -7.90
CA SER A 855 -24.81 78.45 -8.46
C SER A 855 -25.23 79.19 -9.73
N ASN A 856 -26.01 78.54 -10.59
CA ASN A 856 -26.47 79.07 -11.87
C ASN A 856 -27.39 80.29 -11.74
N ARG A 857 -27.89 80.57 -10.54
CA ARG A 857 -28.70 81.75 -10.21
C ARG A 857 -27.90 82.92 -9.64
N ASN A 858 -26.69 82.69 -9.15
CA ASN A 858 -25.95 83.67 -8.35
C ASN A 858 -25.10 84.61 -9.22
N THR A 859 -25.54 85.86 -9.38
CA THR A 859 -24.77 86.91 -10.07
C THR A 859 -24.03 87.85 -9.11
N THR A 860 -24.04 87.58 -7.80
CA THR A 860 -23.51 88.50 -6.76
C THR A 860 -22.52 87.88 -5.77
N SER A 861 -22.33 86.55 -5.74
CA SER A 861 -21.34 85.89 -4.88
C SER A 861 -19.91 86.29 -5.25
N THR A 862 -19.07 86.51 -4.23
CA THR A 862 -17.63 86.74 -4.36
C THR A 862 -16.84 85.45 -4.55
N GLY A 863 -17.50 84.28 -4.51
CA GLY A 863 -16.88 82.97 -4.70
C GLY A 863 -16.04 82.49 -3.52
N THR A 864 -16.17 83.11 -2.34
CA THR A 864 -15.29 82.89 -1.18
C THR A 864 -15.89 82.04 -0.06
N THR A 865 -17.21 81.88 0.00
CA THR A 865 -17.93 81.11 1.03
C THR A 865 -19.22 80.51 0.45
N THR A 866 -19.63 79.34 0.91
CA THR A 866 -20.92 78.72 0.53
C THR A 866 -22.11 79.47 1.11
N GLU A 867 -23.02 79.93 0.24
CA GLU A 867 -24.29 80.51 0.64
C GLU A 867 -25.42 79.46 0.61
N TYR A 868 -26.57 79.79 1.24
CA TYR A 868 -27.74 78.91 1.26
C TYR A 868 -28.17 78.46 -0.15
N SER A 869 -28.17 79.39 -1.12
CA SER A 869 -28.56 79.10 -2.50
C SER A 869 -27.60 78.13 -3.19
N ASP A 870 -26.30 78.26 -2.95
CA ASP A 870 -25.29 77.42 -3.61
C ASP A 870 -25.44 75.96 -3.17
N MET A 871 -25.57 75.73 -1.86
CA MET A 871 -25.82 74.39 -1.33
C MET A 871 -27.21 73.86 -1.70
N LYS A 872 -28.25 74.70 -1.65
CA LYS A 872 -29.64 74.27 -1.96
C LYS A 872 -29.78 73.85 -3.42
N ASP A 873 -29.24 74.63 -4.33
CA ASP A 873 -29.34 74.36 -5.77
C ASP A 873 -28.45 73.16 -6.15
N ALA A 874 -27.26 73.00 -5.53
CA ALA A 874 -26.45 71.80 -5.70
C ALA A 874 -27.16 70.52 -5.22
N VAL A 875 -27.77 70.53 -4.03
CA VAL A 875 -28.54 69.38 -3.49
C VAL A 875 -29.76 69.06 -4.35
N ASP A 876 -30.43 70.08 -4.90
CA ASP A 876 -31.56 69.85 -5.80
C ASP A 876 -31.13 69.26 -7.15
N ALA A 877 -30.03 69.74 -7.73
CA ALA A 877 -29.46 69.15 -8.94
C ALA A 877 -29.01 67.70 -8.71
N PHE A 878 -28.35 67.44 -7.59
CA PHE A 878 -27.87 66.10 -7.22
C PHE A 878 -29.01 65.06 -7.08
N LYS A 879 -30.20 65.45 -6.62
CA LYS A 879 -31.36 64.54 -6.56
C LYS A 879 -31.71 63.93 -7.91
N THR A 880 -31.45 64.67 -8.99
CA THR A 880 -31.71 64.16 -10.35
C THR A 880 -30.62 63.20 -10.78
N LEU A 881 -29.35 63.57 -10.56
CA LEU A 881 -28.18 62.75 -10.89
C LEU A 881 -28.15 61.43 -10.11
N SER A 882 -28.37 61.47 -8.80
CA SER A 882 -28.40 60.30 -7.91
C SER A 882 -29.55 59.33 -8.21
N GLY A 883 -30.58 59.78 -8.94
CA GLY A 883 -31.62 58.89 -9.47
C GLY A 883 -31.24 58.19 -10.79
N GLN A 884 -30.18 58.65 -11.46
CA GLN A 884 -29.72 58.11 -12.75
C GLN A 884 -28.39 57.36 -12.67
N SER A 885 -27.58 57.59 -11.64
CA SER A 885 -26.23 57.06 -11.49
C SER A 885 -25.93 56.74 -10.02
N THR A 886 -25.10 55.72 -9.79
CA THR A 886 -24.36 55.61 -8.53
C THR A 886 -23.29 56.70 -8.54
N VAL A 887 -23.15 57.47 -7.46
CA VAL A 887 -22.27 58.63 -7.33
C VAL A 887 -21.38 58.44 -6.10
N HIS A 888 -20.08 58.30 -6.35
CA HIS A 888 -19.02 58.29 -5.36
C HIS A 888 -18.50 59.71 -5.19
N ALA A 889 -18.69 60.31 -4.01
CA ALA A 889 -18.16 61.64 -3.72
C ALA A 889 -16.79 61.55 -3.06
N ILE A 890 -15.78 62.14 -3.71
CA ILE A 890 -14.37 62.06 -3.31
C ILE A 890 -13.84 63.48 -3.05
N GLY A 891 -13.48 63.74 -1.81
CA GLY A 891 -12.87 64.98 -1.34
C GLY A 891 -11.35 64.91 -1.39
N ILE A 892 -10.69 65.85 -2.07
CA ILE A 892 -9.23 65.84 -2.28
C ILE A 892 -8.52 66.86 -1.36
N GLY A 893 -7.71 66.35 -0.44
CA GLY A 893 -6.80 67.12 0.39
C GLY A 893 -7.40 67.69 1.68
N ASN A 894 -6.56 68.36 2.47
CA ASN A 894 -6.95 68.92 3.76
C ASN A 894 -7.85 70.16 3.61
N GLY A 895 -9.03 70.16 4.22
CA GLY A 895 -9.96 71.31 4.21
C GLY A 895 -11.35 71.03 3.62
N ILE A 896 -11.64 69.80 3.22
CA ILE A 896 -12.98 69.37 2.80
C ILE A 896 -13.97 69.48 3.95
N ASN A 897 -15.13 70.07 3.68
CA ASN A 897 -16.25 70.05 4.60
C ASN A 897 -17.08 68.79 4.36
N GLU A 898 -16.73 67.72 5.07
CA GLU A 898 -17.44 66.44 5.00
C GLU A 898 -18.95 66.59 5.29
N ASN A 899 -19.33 67.59 6.12
CA ASN A 899 -20.74 67.87 6.39
C ASN A 899 -21.52 68.29 5.15
N TYR A 900 -20.87 68.85 4.14
CA TYR A 900 -21.51 69.24 2.88
C TYR A 900 -21.33 68.15 1.83
N LEU A 901 -20.12 67.58 1.73
CA LEU A 901 -19.80 66.58 0.72
C LEU A 901 -20.68 65.33 0.82
N ARG A 902 -21.04 64.91 2.04
CA ARG A 902 -21.91 63.76 2.27
C ARG A 902 -23.28 63.83 1.58
N PHE A 903 -23.77 65.02 1.23
CA PHE A 903 -25.05 65.16 0.50
C PHE A 903 -24.95 64.70 -0.95
N PHE A 904 -23.74 64.48 -1.46
CA PHE A 904 -23.45 64.22 -2.86
C PHE A 904 -22.89 62.81 -3.10
N ASP A 905 -23.01 61.93 -2.10
CA ASP A 905 -22.71 60.51 -2.20
C ASP A 905 -24.01 59.69 -2.04
N ASN A 906 -24.25 58.73 -2.92
CA ASN A 906 -25.41 57.83 -2.82
C ASN A 906 -25.03 56.34 -2.78
N THR A 907 -23.76 56.00 -2.57
CA THR A 907 -23.29 54.61 -2.55
C THR A 907 -23.72 53.91 -1.26
N ASP A 908 -23.61 54.61 -0.13
CA ASP A 908 -24.01 54.17 1.20
C ASP A 908 -24.92 55.19 1.90
N ILE A 909 -26.22 55.22 1.57
CA ILE A 909 -27.15 56.19 2.19
C ILE A 909 -27.32 55.88 3.69
N ILE A 910 -26.67 56.67 4.56
CA ILE A 910 -26.67 56.51 6.01
C ILE A 910 -27.82 57.27 6.71
N GLY A 911 -28.65 58.00 5.95
CA GLY A 911 -29.87 58.64 6.45
C GLY A 911 -30.16 60.00 5.82
N GLN A 912 -30.90 60.84 6.53
CA GLN A 912 -31.12 62.25 6.17
C GLN A 912 -30.23 63.18 6.99
N GLY A 913 -29.63 64.17 6.32
CA GLY A 913 -28.83 65.21 6.96
C GLY A 913 -29.42 66.60 6.73
N ASP A 914 -29.09 67.51 7.65
CA ASP A 914 -29.47 68.92 7.61
C ASP A 914 -28.22 69.82 7.71
N VAL A 915 -28.17 70.86 6.89
CA VAL A 915 -27.19 71.96 7.01
C VAL A 915 -27.95 73.27 7.02
N SER A 916 -27.56 74.19 7.90
CA SER A 916 -28.27 75.45 8.06
C SER A 916 -27.41 76.68 7.88
N PHE A 917 -28.00 77.69 7.25
CA PHE A 917 -27.37 78.93 6.85
C PHE A 917 -28.13 80.13 7.46
N GLY A 918 -27.39 81.16 7.89
CA GLY A 918 -27.93 82.37 8.51
C GLY A 918 -27.68 82.49 10.01
N TYR A 919 -28.10 83.62 10.60
CA TYR A 919 -27.90 83.93 12.02
C TYR A 919 -29.03 83.37 12.90
N TRP A 920 -28.84 83.31 14.22
CA TRP A 920 -29.81 82.70 15.16
C TRP A 920 -31.27 83.20 15.04
N PHE A 921 -31.50 84.41 14.52
CA PHE A 921 -32.85 84.99 14.32
C PHE A 921 -33.44 84.79 12.90
N TRP A 922 -32.67 84.29 11.94
CA TRP A 922 -33.13 83.91 10.59
C TRP A 922 -32.24 82.80 10.02
N LYS A 923 -32.75 81.56 10.05
CA LYS A 923 -32.03 80.34 9.70
C LYS A 923 -32.79 79.60 8.61
N GLN A 924 -32.12 79.29 7.51
CA GLN A 924 -32.62 78.46 6.42
C GLN A 924 -31.89 77.12 6.43
N THR A 925 -32.58 76.01 6.17
CA THR A 925 -31.99 74.66 6.22
C THR A 925 -32.11 73.99 4.86
N VAL A 926 -31.01 73.35 4.44
CA VAL A 926 -30.95 72.43 3.31
C VAL A 926 -30.96 71.01 3.87
N SER A 927 -31.87 70.18 3.38
CA SER A 927 -32.07 68.79 3.81
C SER A 927 -32.02 67.86 2.62
N GLY A 928 -31.48 66.66 2.82
CA GLY A 928 -31.31 65.65 1.78
C GLY A 928 -30.78 64.33 2.35
N ASN A 929 -30.75 63.31 1.49
CA ASN A 929 -30.07 62.06 1.82
C ASN A 929 -28.57 62.33 1.94
N ILE A 930 -27.92 61.63 2.85
CA ILE A 930 -26.48 61.72 3.06
C ILE A 930 -25.86 60.33 2.93
N GLY A 931 -24.73 60.26 2.23
CA GLY A 931 -23.89 59.08 2.11
C GLY A 931 -22.59 59.22 2.89
N LYS A 932 -21.60 58.39 2.55
CA LYS A 932 -20.28 58.38 3.16
C LYS A 932 -19.20 58.71 2.10
N PRO A 933 -18.80 59.99 1.97
CA PRO A 933 -17.82 60.38 0.98
C PRO A 933 -16.40 59.94 1.40
N ASP A 934 -15.55 59.67 0.41
CA ASP A 934 -14.13 59.38 0.65
C ASP A 934 -13.33 60.68 0.74
N ILE A 935 -12.47 60.80 1.75
CA ILE A 935 -11.54 61.94 1.91
C ILE A 935 -10.13 61.44 1.68
N VAL A 936 -9.47 61.90 0.63
CA VAL A 936 -8.18 61.38 0.18
C VAL A 936 -7.10 62.44 0.29
N ASN A 937 -5.91 62.07 0.79
CA ASN A 937 -4.79 63.00 0.98
C ASN A 937 -3.52 62.54 0.23
N THR A 938 -3.48 61.28 -0.20
CA THR A 938 -2.38 60.69 -0.95
C THR A 938 -2.80 60.23 -2.35
N ALA A 939 -1.82 59.90 -3.19
CA ALA A 939 -2.08 59.40 -4.53
C ALA A 939 -2.69 57.99 -4.48
N GLU A 940 -2.26 57.23 -3.47
CA GLU A 940 -2.71 55.89 -3.15
C GLU A 940 -4.14 55.91 -2.59
N ASP A 941 -4.47 56.82 -1.68
CA ASP A 941 -5.85 57.01 -1.17
C ASP A 941 -6.80 57.35 -2.33
N LEU A 942 -6.39 58.26 -3.22
CA LEU A 942 -7.20 58.68 -4.35
C LEU A 942 -7.32 57.57 -5.41
N LYS A 943 -6.28 56.75 -5.59
CA LYS A 943 -6.33 55.56 -6.44
C LYS A 943 -7.31 54.53 -5.87
N ALA A 944 -7.28 54.27 -4.56
CA ALA A 944 -8.18 53.35 -3.88
C ALA A 944 -9.64 53.83 -3.95
N ALA A 945 -9.90 55.12 -3.66
CA ALA A 945 -11.25 55.70 -3.77
C ALA A 945 -11.82 55.64 -5.20
N LEU A 946 -10.96 55.77 -6.23
CA LEU A 946 -11.34 55.61 -7.63
C LEU A 946 -11.51 54.14 -8.07
N GLN A 947 -11.03 53.18 -7.28
CA GLN A 947 -11.31 51.75 -7.45
C GLN A 947 -12.60 51.32 -6.70
N GLY A 948 -13.16 52.19 -5.85
CA GLY A 948 -14.27 51.94 -4.92
C GLY A 948 -15.65 51.61 -5.53
N GLY A 949 -15.72 51.20 -6.80
CA GLY A 949 -16.89 50.48 -7.31
C GLY A 949 -16.86 49.02 -6.85
N SER A 950 -17.21 48.78 -5.57
CA SER A 950 -17.48 47.46 -4.97
C SER A 950 -16.82 46.26 -5.66
N VAL A 951 -15.54 46.03 -5.34
CA VAL A 951 -14.94 44.69 -5.45
C VAL A 951 -15.52 43.86 -4.30
N SER A 952 -16.25 42.78 -4.59
CA SER A 952 -16.39 41.72 -3.59
C SER A 952 -15.21 40.80 -3.76
N GLU A 953 -14.48 40.56 -2.67
CA GLU A 953 -13.57 39.43 -2.59
C GLU A 953 -14.43 38.24 -2.19
N ASP A 954 -14.72 37.37 -3.14
CA ASP A 954 -15.41 36.12 -2.84
C ASP A 954 -14.34 35.09 -2.47
N ILE A 955 -14.60 34.34 -1.40
CA ILE A 955 -13.74 33.21 -1.04
C ILE A 955 -13.85 32.22 -2.19
N LEU A 956 -12.70 31.71 -2.65
CA LEU A 956 -12.68 30.71 -3.70
C LEU A 956 -13.43 29.47 -3.22
N ASP A 957 -14.32 28.94 -4.08
CA ASP A 957 -14.89 27.62 -3.87
C ASP A 957 -13.74 26.60 -3.71
N VAL A 958 -13.97 25.63 -2.84
CA VAL A 958 -13.04 24.55 -2.47
C VAL A 958 -13.60 23.20 -2.93
N GLY A 959 -12.72 22.20 -3.06
CA GLY A 959 -13.03 20.91 -3.68
C GLY A 959 -13.69 19.92 -2.72
N SER A 960 -14.19 18.81 -3.27
CA SER A 960 -14.52 17.61 -2.50
C SER A 960 -13.38 16.61 -2.62
N ASP A 961 -12.66 16.38 -1.54
CA ASP A 961 -11.39 15.69 -1.53
C ASP A 961 -11.49 14.25 -1.03
N THR A 962 -10.48 13.44 -1.39
CA THR A 962 -10.28 12.11 -0.82
C THR A 962 -8.92 12.07 -0.17
N ILE A 963 -8.89 12.01 1.16
CA ILE A 963 -7.68 12.13 1.96
C ILE A 963 -7.45 10.83 2.73
N ASN A 964 -6.22 10.31 2.64
CA ASN A 964 -5.78 9.13 3.37
C ASN A 964 -4.47 9.45 4.11
N GLY A 965 -4.49 9.44 5.45
CA GLY A 965 -3.30 9.68 6.29
C GLY A 965 -2.23 8.64 6.07
N GLY A 966 -2.59 7.37 6.26
CA GLY A 966 -1.70 6.22 6.04
C GLY A 966 -1.25 5.62 7.36
N ASP A 967 0.04 5.36 7.56
CA ASP A 967 0.55 5.03 8.90
C ASP A 967 1.08 6.32 9.55
N GLY A 968 0.85 6.55 10.83
CA GLY A 968 1.36 7.76 11.47
C GLY A 968 0.46 8.29 12.57
N ASP A 969 0.89 9.30 13.31
CA ASP A 969 -0.08 10.12 14.06
C ASP A 969 -0.25 11.40 13.24
N ASP A 970 -1.30 11.45 12.43
CA ASP A 970 -1.51 12.46 11.40
C ASP A 970 -2.45 13.57 11.86
N ILE A 971 -2.38 14.72 11.18
CA ILE A 971 -3.34 15.83 11.34
C ILE A 971 -3.94 16.14 9.97
N ILE A 972 -5.24 15.95 9.86
CA ILE A 972 -5.97 16.05 8.61
C ILE A 972 -7.02 17.15 8.73
N PHE A 973 -6.98 18.06 7.77
CA PHE A 973 -8.02 19.03 7.47
C PHE A 973 -8.62 18.62 6.12
N GLY A 974 -9.92 18.29 6.11
CA GLY A 974 -10.71 18.04 4.90
C GLY A 974 -10.55 19.22 3.96
N ASP A 975 -10.98 20.40 4.42
CA ASP A 975 -10.82 21.64 3.64
C ASP A 975 -9.57 22.48 3.97
N SER A 976 -9.60 23.73 3.52
CA SER A 976 -8.60 24.75 3.84
C SER A 976 -8.59 25.16 5.31
N ILE A 977 -7.41 25.21 5.92
CA ILE A 977 -7.22 25.70 7.28
C ILE A 977 -7.72 27.15 7.47
N ASN A 978 -8.45 27.40 8.56
CA ASN A 978 -8.92 28.75 8.87
C ASN A 978 -7.83 29.59 9.57
N THR A 979 -7.19 30.47 8.81
CA THR A 979 -6.15 31.35 9.34
C THR A 979 -6.67 32.74 9.75
N ASP A 980 -7.97 33.02 9.69
CA ASP A 980 -8.52 34.38 9.84
C ASP A 980 -8.19 35.03 11.19
N ASN A 981 -7.89 34.24 12.22
CA ASN A 981 -7.50 34.71 13.55
C ASN A 981 -6.02 35.12 13.67
N LEU A 982 -5.15 34.84 12.70
CA LEU A 982 -3.71 35.15 12.73
C LEU A 982 -3.37 36.63 12.52
N LEU A 983 -3.42 37.50 13.52
CA LEU A 983 -3.27 38.95 13.30
C LEU A 983 -1.82 39.44 13.08
N TRP A 984 -1.61 40.39 12.14
CA TRP A 984 -0.37 41.16 11.96
C TRP A 984 -0.65 42.61 11.51
N ASN A 985 0.38 43.46 11.48
CA ASN A 985 0.23 44.86 11.09
C ASN A 985 -0.20 44.99 9.62
N GLY A 986 -1.41 45.50 9.41
CA GLY A 986 -2.04 45.63 8.09
C GLY A 986 -2.88 44.45 7.63
N ARG A 987 -3.09 43.41 8.48
CA ARG A 987 -3.80 42.15 8.16
C ARG A 987 -5.05 42.35 7.31
N PHE A 988 -5.96 43.25 7.68
CA PHE A 988 -7.22 43.50 6.94
C PHE A 988 -7.38 44.98 6.57
N VAL A 989 -6.27 45.69 6.37
CA VAL A 989 -6.28 47.10 6.00
C VAL A 989 -6.04 47.21 4.49
N GLU A 990 -7.11 47.34 3.72
CA GLU A 990 -7.05 47.47 2.26
C GLU A 990 -6.07 48.58 1.86
N GLY A 991 -5.18 48.28 0.91
CA GLY A 991 -4.10 49.19 0.48
C GLY A 991 -2.81 49.15 1.32
N HIS A 992 -2.76 48.40 2.43
CA HIS A 992 -1.51 48.16 3.17
C HIS A 992 -0.62 47.13 2.45
N GLU A 993 0.72 47.28 2.53
CA GLU A 993 1.70 46.38 1.86
C GLU A 993 1.63 44.90 2.30
N ASN A 994 0.97 44.64 3.43
CA ASN A 994 0.79 43.32 4.03
C ASN A 994 -0.69 42.94 4.15
N TYR A 995 -1.56 43.60 3.37
CA TYR A 995 -2.98 43.27 3.30
C TYR A 995 -3.17 41.83 2.82
N MET A 996 -4.02 41.08 3.52
CA MET A 996 -4.54 39.80 3.06
C MET A 996 -5.99 39.66 3.52
N SER A 997 -6.87 39.27 2.60
CA SER A 997 -8.27 39.05 2.90
C SER A 997 -8.49 37.84 3.82
N LYS A 998 -9.72 37.68 4.30
CA LYS A 998 -10.14 36.47 5.02
C LYS A 998 -10.25 35.28 4.05
N GLY A 999 -10.08 34.06 4.55
CA GLY A 999 -10.19 32.84 3.74
C GLY A 999 -8.93 32.50 2.95
N GLN A 1000 -7.78 33.10 3.27
CA GLN A 1000 -6.52 32.92 2.56
C GLN A 1000 -5.79 31.61 2.88
N GLY A 1001 -6.34 30.76 3.75
CA GLY A 1001 -5.84 29.42 4.02
C GLY A 1001 -4.36 29.40 4.38
N ILE A 1002 -3.63 28.46 3.78
CA ILE A 1002 -2.19 28.27 3.98
C ILE A 1002 -1.35 29.48 3.54
N ASN A 1003 -1.83 30.30 2.61
CA ASN A 1003 -1.11 31.47 2.12
C ASN A 1003 -1.01 32.55 3.20
N ALA A 1004 -2.05 32.73 4.00
CA ALA A 1004 -2.00 33.65 5.13
C ALA A 1004 -1.09 33.14 6.26
N LEU A 1005 -0.98 31.82 6.44
CA LEU A 1005 0.00 31.25 7.36
C LEU A 1005 1.44 31.51 6.88
N ASP A 1006 1.73 31.29 5.60
CA ASP A 1006 3.05 31.57 5.02
C ASP A 1006 3.45 33.04 5.21
N LYS A 1007 2.52 33.97 4.95
CA LYS A 1007 2.73 35.40 5.20
C LYS A 1007 2.92 35.73 6.68
N TYR A 1008 2.15 35.10 7.56
CA TYR A 1008 2.31 35.29 9.00
C TYR A 1008 3.69 34.87 9.48
N LEU A 1009 4.20 33.72 9.03
CA LEU A 1009 5.55 33.24 9.37
C LEU A 1009 6.65 34.12 8.77
N SER A 1010 6.47 34.59 7.54
CA SER A 1010 7.31 35.60 6.88
C SER A 1010 7.52 36.87 7.73
N LEU A 1011 6.49 37.31 8.45
CA LEU A 1011 6.53 38.50 9.30
C LEU A 1011 6.96 38.21 10.75
N SER A 1012 6.70 37.01 11.26
CA SER A 1012 6.89 36.65 12.68
C SER A 1012 8.16 35.87 12.97
N LYS A 1013 8.71 35.13 12.00
CA LYS A 1013 9.89 34.25 12.16
C LYS A 1013 11.11 34.85 11.48
N SER A 1014 12.14 35.15 12.27
CA SER A 1014 13.41 35.72 11.76
C SER A 1014 14.09 34.78 10.77
N GLY A 1015 14.46 35.30 9.59
CA GLY A 1015 15.15 34.54 8.54
C GLY A 1015 14.25 33.64 7.70
N TYR A 1016 12.92 33.69 7.88
CA TYR A 1016 11.97 32.87 7.11
C TYR A 1016 12.08 33.09 5.61
N GLU A 1017 12.25 34.34 5.16
CA GLU A 1017 12.36 34.63 3.72
C GLU A 1017 13.63 34.09 3.06
N ASP A 1018 14.68 33.84 3.85
CA ASP A 1018 15.95 33.29 3.39
C ASP A 1018 15.95 31.74 3.41
N MET A 1019 14.90 31.11 3.95
CA MET A 1019 14.74 29.65 4.02
C MET A 1019 14.41 29.05 2.66
N THR A 1020 14.92 27.85 2.43
CA THR A 1020 14.50 26.99 1.33
C THR A 1020 13.01 26.63 1.45
N THR A 1021 12.39 26.21 0.34
CA THR A 1021 10.98 25.77 0.33
C THR A 1021 10.72 24.66 1.35
N LEU A 1022 11.66 23.72 1.51
CA LEU A 1022 11.56 22.63 2.48
C LEU A 1022 11.56 23.17 3.93
N GLU A 1023 12.48 24.07 4.26
CA GLU A 1023 12.54 24.69 5.58
C GLU A 1023 11.30 25.53 5.89
N LYS A 1024 10.75 26.25 4.89
CA LYS A 1024 9.46 26.95 5.02
C LYS A 1024 8.31 25.96 5.28
N ASN A 1025 8.27 24.84 4.56
CA ASN A 1025 7.27 23.80 4.78
C ASN A 1025 7.38 23.15 6.17
N MET A 1026 8.60 22.88 6.65
CA MET A 1026 8.81 22.41 8.02
C MET A 1026 8.36 23.44 9.06
N ALA A 1027 8.62 24.73 8.82
CA ALA A 1027 8.16 25.78 9.71
C ALA A 1027 6.62 25.91 9.76
N LYS A 1028 5.94 25.71 8.63
CA LYS A 1028 4.46 25.62 8.59
C LYS A 1028 3.96 24.37 9.29
N PHE A 1029 4.62 23.22 9.05
CA PHE A 1029 4.31 21.95 9.69
C PHE A 1029 4.38 22.07 11.22
N ASP A 1030 5.49 22.60 11.76
CA ASP A 1030 5.67 22.81 13.20
C ASP A 1030 4.57 23.72 13.76
N TYR A 1031 4.22 24.79 13.04
CA TYR A 1031 3.19 25.71 13.46
C TYR A 1031 1.80 25.05 13.51
N ILE A 1032 1.40 24.35 12.45
CA ILE A 1032 0.10 23.68 12.39
C ILE A 1032 0.03 22.60 13.46
N LYS A 1033 1.10 21.82 13.65
CA LYS A 1033 1.15 20.80 14.71
C LYS A 1033 0.94 21.36 16.11
N GLU A 1034 1.44 22.56 16.39
CA GLU A 1034 1.27 23.22 17.70
C GLU A 1034 -0.08 23.95 17.83
N HIS A 1035 -0.71 24.31 16.72
CA HIS A 1035 -1.88 25.21 16.66
C HIS A 1035 -3.07 24.66 15.88
N HIS A 1036 -3.14 23.36 15.60
CA HIS A 1036 -4.15 22.76 14.71
C HIS A 1036 -5.58 23.09 15.16
N SER A 1037 -5.85 23.08 16.47
CA SER A 1037 -7.17 23.45 17.02
C SER A 1037 -7.53 24.92 16.83
N ASP A 1038 -6.55 25.83 16.74
CA ASP A 1038 -6.81 27.25 16.48
C ASP A 1038 -7.15 27.51 14.99
N LEU A 1039 -6.81 26.53 14.13
CA LEU A 1039 -7.01 26.57 12.68
C LEU A 1039 -8.30 25.86 12.23
N ASN A 1040 -8.93 25.06 13.09
CA ASN A 1040 -10.29 24.57 12.94
C ASN A 1040 -11.25 25.48 13.73
N VAL A 1041 -12.02 26.33 13.04
CA VAL A 1041 -12.88 27.32 13.70
C VAL A 1041 -14.33 26.83 13.70
N GLU A 1042 -14.91 26.72 14.89
CA GLU A 1042 -16.29 26.29 15.08
C GLU A 1042 -17.30 27.12 14.27
N GLY A 1043 -18.17 26.44 13.52
CA GLY A 1043 -19.21 27.05 12.69
C GLY A 1043 -18.71 27.63 11.37
N ASP A 1044 -17.48 27.35 10.97
CA ASP A 1044 -16.95 27.72 9.66
C ASP A 1044 -17.54 26.83 8.57
N THR A 1045 -18.36 27.41 7.69
CA THR A 1045 -19.08 26.67 6.64
C THR A 1045 -18.32 26.63 5.31
N ARG A 1046 -17.02 26.92 5.32
CA ARG A 1046 -16.20 26.97 4.10
C ARG A 1046 -15.59 25.59 3.89
N GLY A 1047 -16.09 24.90 2.88
CA GLY A 1047 -15.61 23.57 2.56
C GLY A 1047 -16.43 22.82 1.49
N GLY A 1048 -15.96 21.64 1.10
CA GLY A 1048 -16.65 20.68 0.23
C GLY A 1048 -16.87 19.33 0.90
N ASP A 1049 -17.66 18.45 0.26
CA ASP A 1049 -18.01 17.14 0.83
C ASP A 1049 -16.82 16.17 0.72
N ASP A 1050 -16.13 15.88 1.82
CA ASP A 1050 -14.87 15.13 1.80
C ASP A 1050 -15.01 13.65 2.17
N ILE A 1051 -14.05 12.83 1.72
CA ILE A 1051 -13.86 11.45 2.19
C ILE A 1051 -12.49 11.36 2.86
N ILE A 1052 -12.47 11.19 4.18
CA ILE A 1052 -11.26 11.27 4.99
C ILE A 1052 -11.01 9.97 5.73
N SER A 1053 -9.79 9.46 5.68
CA SER A 1053 -9.34 8.31 6.47
C SER A 1053 -8.04 8.70 7.20
N GLY A 1054 -8.02 8.59 8.53
CA GLY A 1054 -6.78 8.72 9.32
C GLY A 1054 -5.78 7.64 8.96
N GLY A 1055 -6.25 6.40 8.87
CA GLY A 1055 -5.43 5.23 8.61
C GLY A 1055 -5.00 4.60 9.92
N ALA A 1056 -3.76 4.11 10.00
CA ALA A 1056 -3.23 3.47 11.19
C ALA A 1056 -2.50 4.48 12.08
N GLY A 1057 -2.98 4.63 13.31
CA GLY A 1057 -2.28 5.43 14.32
C GLY A 1057 -3.20 6.17 15.24
N ARG A 1058 -2.82 7.39 15.65
CA ARG A 1058 -3.63 8.22 16.54
C ARG A 1058 -3.84 9.57 15.89
N ASP A 1059 -4.83 9.65 15.02
CA ASP A 1059 -4.98 10.79 14.12
C ASP A 1059 -5.93 11.87 14.66
N ILE A 1060 -5.73 13.08 14.16
CA ILE A 1060 -6.57 14.25 14.38
C ILE A 1060 -7.23 14.58 13.05
N ILE A 1061 -8.55 14.44 12.99
CA ILE A 1061 -9.34 14.60 11.76
C ILE A 1061 -10.34 15.73 11.97
N TYR A 1062 -10.26 16.74 11.10
CA TYR A 1062 -11.21 17.83 10.95
C TYR A 1062 -11.83 17.75 9.55
N GLY A 1063 -13.11 17.43 9.43
CA GLY A 1063 -13.86 17.51 8.16
C GLY A 1063 -13.95 18.96 7.68
N GLN A 1064 -14.46 19.82 8.55
CA GLN A 1064 -14.71 21.25 8.36
C GLN A 1064 -16.05 21.51 7.66
N GLY A 1065 -16.10 22.08 6.47
CA GLY A 1065 -17.37 22.49 5.87
C GLY A 1065 -17.83 21.51 4.80
N GLY A 1066 -19.05 20.99 4.87
CA GLY A 1066 -19.53 20.06 3.85
C GLY A 1066 -20.20 18.85 4.48
N ASP A 1067 -20.78 17.99 3.65
CA ASP A 1067 -21.33 16.71 4.11
C ASP A 1067 -20.21 15.65 4.08
N ASP A 1068 -19.43 15.53 5.15
CA ASP A 1068 -18.20 14.74 5.14
C ASP A 1068 -18.41 13.27 5.47
N THR A 1069 -17.53 12.42 4.95
CA THR A 1069 -17.44 10.99 5.27
C THR A 1069 -16.09 10.67 5.89
N ILE A 1070 -16.07 10.45 7.19
CA ILE A 1070 -14.85 10.14 7.95
C ILE A 1070 -14.78 8.63 8.23
N ILE A 1071 -13.69 7.99 7.85
CA ILE A 1071 -13.38 6.58 8.08
C ILE A 1071 -12.38 6.51 9.23
N THR A 1072 -12.72 5.77 10.28
CA THR A 1072 -11.93 5.69 11.51
C THR A 1072 -11.57 4.26 11.89
N ASP A 1073 -10.34 4.09 12.37
CA ASP A 1073 -9.82 2.86 12.99
C ASP A 1073 -10.10 2.78 14.52
N LEU A 1074 -10.79 3.80 15.07
CA LEU A 1074 -11.10 3.93 16.48
C LEU A 1074 -11.76 2.66 17.03
N ASN A 1075 -11.13 2.07 18.04
CA ASN A 1075 -11.66 0.87 18.67
C ASN A 1075 -11.28 0.75 20.15
N THR A 1076 -12.02 -0.11 20.83
CA THR A 1076 -11.85 -0.41 22.27
C THR A 1076 -11.73 -1.91 22.55
N ASN A 1077 -11.42 -2.68 21.51
CA ASN A 1077 -11.41 -4.15 21.53
C ASN A 1077 -10.45 -4.74 22.59
N ASN A 1078 -9.37 -4.02 22.88
CA ASN A 1078 -8.34 -4.40 23.86
C ASN A 1078 -8.63 -3.90 25.29
N GLY A 1079 -9.80 -3.29 25.54
CA GLY A 1079 -10.20 -2.76 26.83
C GLY A 1079 -9.65 -1.36 27.17
N LYS A 1080 -9.07 -0.65 26.19
CA LYS A 1080 -8.68 0.76 26.23
C LYS A 1080 -8.98 1.40 24.88
N GLU A 1081 -8.99 2.72 24.81
CA GLU A 1081 -9.00 3.47 23.56
C GLU A 1081 -7.74 3.19 22.72
N ASP A 1082 -7.93 2.97 21.42
CA ASP A 1082 -6.90 2.77 20.40
C ASP A 1082 -7.41 3.37 19.08
N GLY A 1083 -6.52 3.86 18.22
CA GLY A 1083 -6.89 4.59 17.01
C GLY A 1083 -7.00 6.11 17.20
N ASP A 1084 -7.77 6.73 16.31
CA ASP A 1084 -8.02 8.19 16.23
C ASP A 1084 -8.37 8.88 17.55
N ILE A 1085 -7.89 10.12 17.71
CA ILE A 1085 -8.02 10.90 18.95
C ILE A 1085 -8.96 12.08 18.86
N ILE A 1086 -9.06 12.72 17.70
CA ILE A 1086 -10.01 13.80 17.45
C ILE A 1086 -10.68 13.49 16.12
N ILE A 1087 -12.00 13.41 16.14
CA ILE A 1087 -12.84 13.27 14.96
C ILE A 1087 -13.90 14.36 15.05
N ASP A 1088 -13.81 15.34 14.18
CA ASP A 1088 -14.73 16.48 14.14
C ASP A 1088 -15.23 16.64 12.71
N GLY A 1089 -16.51 16.35 12.45
CA GLY A 1089 -17.10 16.52 11.11
C GLY A 1089 -17.15 17.98 10.70
N GLY A 1090 -17.56 18.85 11.62
CA GLY A 1090 -17.62 20.29 11.42
C GLY A 1090 -19.03 20.77 11.13
N THR A 1091 -19.26 21.42 10.00
CA THR A 1091 -20.60 21.89 9.60
C THR A 1091 -21.07 21.14 8.37
N GLY A 1092 -22.28 20.59 8.45
CA GLY A 1092 -22.90 19.86 7.34
C GLY A 1092 -23.58 18.63 7.89
N TYR A 1093 -23.80 17.63 7.04
CA TYR A 1093 -24.29 16.32 7.45
C TYR A 1093 -23.17 15.29 7.37
N ASP A 1094 -22.56 15.00 8.50
CA ASP A 1094 -21.33 14.23 8.57
C ASP A 1094 -21.57 12.77 8.94
N THR A 1095 -20.83 11.88 8.27
CA THR A 1095 -20.95 10.43 8.41
C THR A 1095 -19.64 9.82 8.89
N LEU A 1096 -19.67 9.20 10.06
CA LEU A 1096 -18.58 8.38 10.59
C LEU A 1096 -18.74 6.91 10.16
N ILE A 1097 -17.72 6.34 9.55
CA ILE A 1097 -17.63 4.92 9.18
C ILE A 1097 -16.61 4.24 10.08
N LEU A 1098 -17.01 3.18 10.78
CA LEU A 1098 -16.06 2.31 11.49
C LEU A 1098 -15.53 1.25 10.53
N GLU A 1099 -14.21 1.11 10.43
CA GLU A 1099 -13.60 0.06 9.61
C GLU A 1099 -13.46 -1.29 10.35
N GLY A 1100 -13.40 -2.40 9.60
CA GLY A 1100 -13.09 -3.72 10.13
C GLY A 1100 -14.06 -4.23 11.20
N ASP A 1101 -13.60 -5.04 12.16
CA ASP A 1101 -14.44 -5.52 13.29
C ASP A 1101 -14.20 -4.66 14.57
N ASN A 1102 -14.10 -3.34 14.40
CA ASN A 1102 -13.81 -2.40 15.48
C ASN A 1102 -15.05 -2.12 16.34
N ASN A 1103 -14.94 -2.29 17.66
CA ASN A 1103 -16.02 -2.01 18.62
C ASN A 1103 -15.71 -0.76 19.45
N ILE A 1104 -16.73 0.01 19.81
CA ILE A 1104 -16.59 1.21 20.65
C ILE A 1104 -17.40 1.02 21.94
N ASP A 1105 -16.71 0.99 23.08
CA ASP A 1105 -17.30 1.19 24.40
C ASP A 1105 -17.09 2.64 24.81
N PHE A 1106 -18.16 3.44 24.77
CA PHE A 1106 -18.14 4.86 25.12
C PHE A 1106 -17.70 5.12 26.56
N SER A 1107 -17.76 4.13 27.45
CA SER A 1107 -17.25 4.27 28.82
C SER A 1107 -15.72 4.18 28.93
N LEU A 1108 -15.04 3.76 27.85
CA LEU A 1108 -13.58 3.65 27.78
C LEU A 1108 -12.92 4.83 27.04
N LEU A 1109 -13.69 5.68 26.34
CA LEU A 1109 -13.17 6.85 25.61
C LEU A 1109 -12.81 7.99 26.58
N LYS A 1110 -11.54 8.11 26.98
CA LYS A 1110 -11.08 9.19 27.89
C LYS A 1110 -10.40 10.33 27.17
N ASP A 1111 -9.50 9.99 26.25
CA ASP A 1111 -8.66 10.94 25.51
C ASP A 1111 -9.14 11.12 24.05
N VAL A 1112 -10.33 10.61 23.71
CA VAL A 1112 -10.92 10.67 22.36
C VAL A 1112 -12.07 11.68 22.36
N SER A 1113 -12.12 12.53 21.34
CA SER A 1113 -13.21 13.48 21.09
C SER A 1113 -13.86 13.16 19.75
N ILE A 1114 -15.17 12.87 19.76
CA ILE A 1114 -15.99 12.74 18.55
C ILE A 1114 -17.06 13.83 18.62
N THR A 1115 -17.07 14.74 17.64
CA THR A 1115 -17.98 15.90 17.58
C THR A 1115 -18.48 16.13 16.17
N ASN A 1116 -19.65 16.79 16.06
CA ASN A 1116 -20.29 17.15 14.79
C ASN A 1116 -20.40 15.96 13.82
N ILE A 1117 -21.13 14.93 14.23
CA ILE A 1117 -21.43 13.73 13.44
C ILE A 1117 -22.93 13.40 13.54
N GLU A 1118 -23.62 13.47 12.42
CA GLU A 1118 -25.06 13.21 12.31
C GLU A 1118 -25.36 11.74 11.97
N ALA A 1119 -24.39 11.02 11.40
CA ALA A 1119 -24.54 9.62 11.02
C ALA A 1119 -23.35 8.73 11.44
N ILE A 1120 -23.65 7.53 11.92
CA ILE A 1120 -22.67 6.46 12.14
C ILE A 1120 -23.04 5.27 11.26
N ASN A 1121 -22.10 4.80 10.47
CA ASN A 1121 -22.28 3.71 9.52
C ASN A 1121 -21.40 2.51 9.92
N LEU A 1122 -22.07 1.40 10.24
CA LEU A 1122 -21.48 0.14 10.71
C LEU A 1122 -21.47 -0.94 9.61
N THR A 1123 -21.70 -0.57 8.34
CA THR A 1123 -21.82 -1.56 7.26
C THR A 1123 -20.50 -2.26 6.89
N GLN A 1124 -19.37 -1.91 7.51
CA GLN A 1124 -18.04 -2.43 7.19
C GLN A 1124 -17.47 -3.43 8.21
N GLY A 1125 -18.30 -4.33 8.75
CA GLY A 1125 -17.85 -5.38 9.66
C GLY A 1125 -18.96 -5.79 10.61
N ASN A 1126 -18.60 -6.37 11.75
CA ASN A 1126 -19.54 -6.71 12.82
C ASN A 1126 -19.20 -5.89 14.07
N HIS A 1127 -19.93 -4.81 14.29
CA HIS A 1127 -19.59 -3.80 15.28
C HIS A 1127 -20.50 -3.82 16.51
N LYS A 1128 -19.95 -3.32 17.62
CA LYS A 1128 -20.67 -3.13 18.88
C LYS A 1128 -20.40 -1.73 19.39
N LEU A 1129 -21.46 -0.93 19.44
CA LEU A 1129 -21.48 0.35 20.13
C LEU A 1129 -22.04 0.14 21.54
N GLN A 1130 -21.22 0.36 22.56
CA GLN A 1130 -21.53 -0.02 23.93
C GLN A 1130 -21.57 1.17 24.87
N ASN A 1131 -22.51 1.13 25.83
CA ASN A 1131 -22.63 2.10 26.90
C ASN A 1131 -22.88 3.55 26.46
N LEU A 1132 -23.55 3.78 25.33
CA LEU A 1132 -23.84 5.12 24.81
C LEU A 1132 -24.73 5.91 25.79
N THR A 1133 -24.24 7.04 26.30
CA THR A 1133 -24.96 7.90 27.26
C THR A 1133 -25.55 9.16 26.59
N LEU A 1134 -26.38 9.90 27.32
CA LEU A 1134 -26.92 11.20 26.85
C LEU A 1134 -25.79 12.19 26.52
N ASP A 1135 -24.77 12.28 27.38
CA ASP A 1135 -23.66 13.21 27.21
C ASP A 1135 -22.81 12.86 25.98
N ASP A 1136 -22.69 11.57 25.65
CA ASP A 1136 -21.97 11.12 24.45
C ASP A 1136 -22.72 11.56 23.20
N VAL A 1137 -24.04 11.36 23.14
CA VAL A 1137 -24.86 11.77 21.99
C VAL A 1137 -24.81 13.28 21.80
N LEU A 1138 -24.95 14.07 22.86
CA LEU A 1138 -24.88 15.53 22.80
C LEU A 1138 -23.53 16.05 22.30
N LYS A 1139 -22.42 15.36 22.63
CA LYS A 1139 -21.09 15.71 22.12
C LYS A 1139 -20.95 15.35 20.64
N ILE A 1140 -21.36 14.15 20.28
CA ILE A 1140 -21.23 13.62 18.92
C ILE A 1140 -22.09 14.43 17.95
N SER A 1141 -23.38 14.66 18.25
CA SER A 1141 -24.32 15.26 17.29
C SER A 1141 -24.27 16.79 17.16
N GLY A 1142 -23.34 17.46 17.86
CA GLY A 1142 -23.28 18.93 17.87
C GLY A 1142 -24.64 19.58 18.22
N GLU A 1143 -25.07 20.56 17.42
CA GLU A 1143 -26.32 21.30 17.62
C GLU A 1143 -27.60 20.53 17.23
N ASP A 1144 -27.48 19.48 16.41
CA ASP A 1144 -28.61 18.76 15.80
C ASP A 1144 -29.32 17.81 16.75
N ASN A 1145 -28.64 17.41 17.84
CA ASN A 1145 -29.14 16.49 18.87
C ASN A 1145 -29.65 15.14 18.30
N THR A 1146 -29.31 14.81 17.05
CA THR A 1146 -29.85 13.66 16.33
C THR A 1146 -28.71 12.86 15.71
N ILE A 1147 -28.67 11.54 15.95
CA ILE A 1147 -27.69 10.64 15.33
C ILE A 1147 -28.43 9.52 14.61
N LYS A 1148 -28.01 9.21 13.39
CA LYS A 1148 -28.51 8.10 12.60
C LYS A 1148 -27.48 6.96 12.53
N ILE A 1149 -27.82 5.78 13.04
CA ILE A 1149 -26.96 4.60 13.04
C ILE A 1149 -27.48 3.58 12.03
N SER A 1150 -26.66 3.20 11.06
CA SER A 1150 -26.99 2.25 9.98
C SER A 1150 -26.04 1.05 10.02
N GLY A 1151 -26.49 -0.15 9.62
CA GLY A 1151 -25.77 -1.41 9.84
C GLY A 1151 -26.60 -2.65 9.51
N ASP A 1152 -26.12 -3.84 9.87
CA ASP A 1152 -26.78 -5.11 9.60
C ASP A 1152 -27.20 -5.91 10.85
N GLU A 1153 -27.58 -7.19 10.67
CA GLU A 1153 -28.06 -8.04 11.76
C GLU A 1153 -26.99 -8.54 12.74
N PHE A 1154 -25.70 -8.35 12.41
CA PHE A 1154 -24.57 -8.73 13.24
C PHE A 1154 -24.06 -7.59 14.13
N ASP A 1155 -24.54 -6.38 13.89
CA ASP A 1155 -24.24 -5.19 14.68
C ASP A 1155 -25.08 -5.11 15.97
N SER A 1156 -24.55 -4.38 16.97
CA SER A 1156 -25.33 -4.04 18.16
C SER A 1156 -25.04 -2.66 18.73
N VAL A 1157 -26.08 -2.00 19.25
CA VAL A 1157 -26.00 -0.71 19.95
C VAL A 1157 -26.61 -0.87 21.33
N THR A 1158 -25.90 -0.48 22.39
CA THR A 1158 -26.41 -0.51 23.77
C THR A 1158 -26.31 0.85 24.43
N PHE A 1159 -27.40 1.26 25.08
CA PHE A 1159 -27.53 2.55 25.75
C PHE A 1159 -27.37 2.43 27.27
N LYS A 1160 -26.86 3.48 27.90
CA LYS A 1160 -26.65 3.53 29.36
C LYS A 1160 -27.34 4.76 29.97
N ASN A 1161 -28.24 4.51 30.92
CA ASN A 1161 -28.89 5.56 31.70
C ASN A 1161 -27.87 6.26 32.61
N THR A 1162 -28.04 7.57 32.80
CA THR A 1162 -27.24 8.39 33.73
C THR A 1162 -28.14 9.08 34.77
N VAL A 1163 -27.54 9.75 35.75
CA VAL A 1163 -28.26 10.56 36.74
C VAL A 1163 -27.87 12.01 36.50
N GLY A 1164 -28.84 12.87 36.19
CA GLY A 1164 -28.63 14.28 35.96
C GLY A 1164 -28.28 15.05 37.25
N ASP A 1165 -27.82 16.29 37.08
CA ASP A 1165 -27.44 17.17 38.20
C ASP A 1165 -28.58 17.45 39.20
N ASP A 1166 -29.84 17.29 38.76
CA ASP A 1166 -31.03 17.42 39.60
C ASP A 1166 -31.35 16.14 40.41
N GLY A 1167 -30.53 15.10 40.28
CA GLY A 1167 -30.67 13.81 40.94
C GLY A 1167 -31.74 12.90 40.32
N LYS A 1168 -32.31 13.26 39.16
CA LYS A 1168 -33.23 12.40 38.42
C LYS A 1168 -32.48 11.53 37.41
N GLU A 1169 -33.08 10.38 37.07
CA GLU A 1169 -32.54 9.47 36.06
C GLU A 1169 -32.83 10.01 34.65
N ASN A 1170 -31.79 10.03 33.82
CA ASN A 1170 -31.82 10.31 32.38
C ASN A 1170 -31.94 8.97 31.66
N ALA A 1171 -33.18 8.49 31.51
CA ALA A 1171 -33.47 7.15 31.01
C ALA A 1171 -33.74 7.15 29.50
N TRP A 1172 -33.17 6.16 28.81
CA TRP A 1172 -33.45 5.90 27.39
C TRP A 1172 -34.78 5.16 27.20
N SER A 1173 -35.51 5.52 26.14
CA SER A 1173 -36.77 4.91 25.75
C SER A 1173 -36.83 4.71 24.23
N LYS A 1174 -37.52 3.65 23.79
CA LYS A 1174 -37.60 3.24 22.38
C LYS A 1174 -39.01 3.40 21.82
N THR A 1175 -39.11 3.87 20.58
CA THR A 1175 -40.33 3.84 19.75
C THR A 1175 -40.01 3.46 18.31
N GLU A 1176 -40.91 2.74 17.64
CA GLU A 1176 -40.74 2.40 16.22
C GLU A 1176 -40.91 3.65 15.33
N GLY A 1177 -39.99 3.85 14.39
CA GLY A 1177 -40.02 4.96 13.43
C GLY A 1177 -41.19 4.86 12.44
N THR A 1178 -41.73 6.00 12.04
CA THR A 1178 -42.85 6.07 11.09
C THR A 1178 -42.55 7.07 9.97
N GLY A 1179 -43.27 6.97 8.85
CA GLY A 1179 -43.08 7.90 7.73
C GLY A 1179 -41.69 7.76 7.10
N ALA A 1180 -40.89 8.83 7.14
CA ALA A 1180 -39.52 8.88 6.60
C ALA A 1180 -38.52 8.03 7.42
N ASP A 1181 -38.82 7.77 8.70
CA ASP A 1181 -37.98 6.96 9.59
C ASP A 1181 -38.44 5.49 9.64
N LYS A 1182 -39.27 5.06 8.69
CA LYS A 1182 -39.74 3.67 8.65
C LYS A 1182 -38.56 2.71 8.42
N GLY A 1183 -38.38 1.75 9.32
CA GLY A 1183 -37.24 0.84 9.33
C GLY A 1183 -36.18 1.18 10.37
N TYR A 1184 -36.34 2.30 11.10
CA TYR A 1184 -35.50 2.68 12.23
C TYR A 1184 -36.26 2.54 13.55
N ASP A 1185 -35.54 2.17 14.60
CA ASP A 1185 -35.95 2.33 15.98
C ASP A 1185 -35.42 3.67 16.51
N ILE A 1186 -36.32 4.48 17.08
CA ILE A 1186 -36.01 5.83 17.58
C ILE A 1186 -35.86 5.78 19.10
N TYR A 1187 -34.67 6.12 19.59
CA TYR A 1187 -34.33 6.23 21.00
C TYR A 1187 -34.35 7.69 21.44
N MET A 1188 -35.06 7.97 22.53
CA MET A 1188 -35.15 9.30 23.15
C MET A 1188 -34.75 9.20 24.62
N ASN A 1189 -34.17 10.27 25.17
CA ASN A 1189 -33.75 10.32 26.57
C ASN A 1189 -34.67 11.25 27.41
N SER A 1190 -35.00 10.86 28.64
CA SER A 1190 -35.84 11.69 29.53
C SER A 1190 -35.13 12.91 30.10
N GLY A 1191 -33.79 12.94 30.08
CA GLY A 1191 -32.98 14.07 30.50
C GLY A 1191 -33.02 15.23 29.50
N ASP A 1192 -33.02 14.90 28.20
CA ASP A 1192 -33.28 15.84 27.12
C ASP A 1192 -34.15 15.20 26.02
N PRO A 1193 -35.44 15.59 25.92
CA PRO A 1193 -36.35 15.01 24.94
C PRO A 1193 -36.13 15.50 23.51
N THR A 1194 -35.24 16.47 23.26
CA THR A 1194 -34.87 16.84 21.88
C THR A 1194 -33.87 15.86 21.28
N VAL A 1195 -33.18 15.07 22.10
CA VAL A 1195 -32.21 14.07 21.64
C VAL A 1195 -32.89 12.86 21.01
N GLN A 1196 -32.44 12.49 19.81
CA GLN A 1196 -32.91 11.32 19.08
C GLN A 1196 -31.75 10.49 18.51
N VAL A 1197 -31.69 9.20 18.85
CA VAL A 1197 -30.81 8.25 18.14
C VAL A 1197 -31.68 7.31 17.31
N LYS A 1198 -31.49 7.31 15.99
CA LYS A 1198 -32.24 6.47 15.04
C LYS A 1198 -31.38 5.28 14.64
N VAL A 1199 -31.74 4.08 15.06
CA VAL A 1199 -30.96 2.85 14.79
C VAL A 1199 -31.69 1.99 13.76
N GLU A 1200 -31.03 1.63 12.67
CA GLU A 1200 -31.61 0.83 11.59
C GLU A 1200 -31.95 -0.61 12.03
N GLN A 1201 -33.09 -1.14 11.60
CA GLN A 1201 -33.43 -2.55 11.82
C GLN A 1201 -32.73 -3.42 10.75
N PRO A 1202 -32.11 -4.57 11.12
CA PRO A 1202 -32.30 -5.33 12.35
C PRO A 1202 -31.13 -5.26 13.36
N ILE A 1203 -30.46 -4.12 13.54
CA ILE A 1203 -29.37 -3.98 14.54
C ILE A 1203 -29.90 -4.34 15.94
N SER A 1204 -29.15 -5.15 16.69
CA SER A 1204 -29.53 -5.59 18.05
C SER A 1204 -29.35 -4.45 19.07
N ASP A 1205 -30.39 -4.10 19.83
CA ASP A 1205 -30.42 -2.88 20.65
C ASP A 1205 -30.17 -3.03 22.16
N GLY A 1206 -29.96 -4.27 22.64
CA GLY A 1206 -29.72 -4.56 24.07
C GLY A 1206 -30.85 -4.18 25.04
N ILE A 1207 -31.97 -3.64 24.56
CA ILE A 1207 -33.16 -3.26 25.35
C ILE A 1207 -34.28 -4.29 25.14
N THR A 1208 -34.33 -4.92 23.96
CA THR A 1208 -35.18 -6.08 23.69
C THR A 1208 -34.37 -7.38 23.82
N ASN A 1209 -34.82 -8.28 24.71
CA ASN A 1209 -34.31 -9.65 24.82
C ASN A 1209 -34.65 -10.49 23.59
#